data_AF-A0A5P9H5G0-F1
#
_entry.id   AF-A0A5P9H5G0-F1
#
_cell.length_a   1.000
_cell.length_b   1.000
_cell.length_c   1.000
_cell.angle_alpha   90.00
_cell.angle_beta   90.00
_cell.angle_gamma   90.00
#
_symmetry.space_group_name_H-M   'P 1'
#
loop_
_entity.id
_entity.type
_entity.pdbx_description
1 polymer ?
#
loop_
_entity_poly.entity_id
_entity_poly.type
_entity_poly.pdbx_seq_one_letter_code
_entity_poly.pdbx_strand_id
1 'polypeptide(L)'
;MPANITFSGTTNAFFEDAFADADVASLTATQIDVIDQTSGFTTTLIGSNFQSGPGGDPTGTLNSMTIRDNSGNLVLSIAGVSWNLTTFIAAIEDQIENDGDGGVLEGLLNLQPINLDASGSEIGAEFLFDGVSQPVTILGSANEDFLGGGHGNDQINPGAAPQFEGDAIVGSGGNDTIDLSGSSAQTYVDLTYEEIAGPVSVNLDGNANTMSVVKTGLGTDTVLSVNNALQEGLSLYGTGQNDTFNLTAGSAPNAFLQAAGMGGNDIFNLTLSEGSTTRLNYRGGYADGPSQGVTANLATGVVSNDGFGGTDMINILGGTGTFDFRGTDFADNILGSARSERFILEQGNDTVDGGGNFDTLRYDRGGVGAVNVDLPGGVVTGTWDGNAFTHTVSNIEQFRGSRDGNDFMLGDGGDNLFDAYNGNDTLVGSAGNDTLRGRDGNDSLVGGADDDRLEGGEGNDTLIGGAGSDQLRGGNGNDFLDPGSNTDFDDIDAGAGVDTIQTASLGATSFLNVAHYSLSDSGIPQVITVNATGNATIDKGFQGTTTILNAEIPMLGYGLGIVGSNTGDIFDLDVSDGGYLEVTGGRGDDTFDLSVSTGEVKFLFQRDANGAEATQGAVVNLTSGLVSNDGFGGTDTITGGDQVDYLQVRGTAFADILAGSNGADSFDLRDGGNDTVDGGAGDRDQIRYHRLDTGVMVDLSAGTATAEGQDGFTHSLANIEWVQGSNFDDQIFGDLGDNRLRGQDGDDALWGDGLDIGAVREVSSQVYRLYDALLDRAPDYVSHGLWTQWIVDGSFSLEEVSAGFVNSAEFQRVYGGVDNSEFVGLLFQNVLEREPGAGAQGFVDALDNGSLTRQEVALQFSETQEFVNLTASAANAFIDKASNAIWIDDVYRLYQATLDRAPDEAGLKGWAEILGNGQSFQSVVSGFTNSSEFQTRYGTTTDEEFVTLLYNNVLDRAPSNAERQGWIDLIDGGLSREEVVTGFSQSNEFINGTYPDLISYVRNLGVQDQLEGGSGDNALVGGMLSDRFVFSEQDDGTHEVLDMEVWDVLSFEGFGYTSAADVRGRMSQVDEDVVFADQGVTVVINNTLAANISDDMISF
;
A
#
# COMPACT_ATOMS: atom_id res chain seq x y z
N MET A 1 84.41 13.75 -18.17
CA MET A 1 83.26 13.45 -17.31
C MET A 1 83.75 12.45 -16.28
N PRO A 2 83.46 12.59 -14.98
CA PRO A 2 83.75 11.51 -14.04
C PRO A 2 83.10 10.24 -14.58
N ALA A 3 83.85 9.13 -14.56
CA ALA A 3 83.39 7.87 -15.13
C ALA A 3 82.37 7.22 -14.20
N ASN A 4 81.28 6.68 -14.75
CA ASN A 4 80.42 5.75 -14.01
C ASN A 4 81.20 4.44 -13.82
N ILE A 5 81.16 3.89 -12.61
CA ILE A 5 81.76 2.59 -12.32
C ILE A 5 80.62 1.56 -12.34
N THR A 6 80.76 0.50 -13.15
CA THR A 6 79.78 -0.58 -13.21
C THR A 6 80.43 -1.87 -12.74
N PHE A 7 79.86 -2.48 -11.70
CA PHE A 7 80.18 -3.82 -11.22
C PHE A 7 79.15 -4.81 -11.72
N SER A 8 79.61 -5.98 -12.14
CA SER A 8 78.76 -7.08 -12.57
C SER A 8 79.20 -8.33 -11.81
N GLY A 9 78.36 -8.80 -10.89
CA GLY A 9 78.65 -9.86 -9.92
C GLY A 9 77.39 -10.16 -9.10
N THR A 10 77.47 -10.83 -7.96
CA THR A 10 76.34 -10.85 -7.01
C THR A 10 76.38 -9.61 -6.12
N THR A 11 75.23 -9.17 -5.61
CA THR A 11 75.18 -8.03 -4.67
C THR A 11 76.01 -8.28 -3.42
N ASN A 12 75.96 -9.50 -2.86
CA ASN A 12 76.82 -9.89 -1.74
C ASN A 12 78.30 -9.85 -2.10
N ALA A 13 78.70 -10.32 -3.29
CA ALA A 13 80.10 -10.22 -3.72
C ALA A 13 80.57 -8.76 -3.87
N PHE A 14 79.65 -7.84 -4.18
CA PHE A 14 79.97 -6.40 -4.20
C PHE A 14 80.31 -5.87 -2.81
N PHE A 15 79.48 -6.19 -1.81
CA PHE A 15 79.68 -5.73 -0.44
C PHE A 15 80.79 -6.50 0.28
N GLU A 16 80.96 -7.81 0.06
CA GLU A 16 81.97 -8.63 0.77
C GLU A 16 83.39 -8.58 0.17
N ASP A 17 83.58 -8.44 -1.16
CA ASP A 17 84.89 -8.74 -1.78
C ASP A 17 85.23 -7.96 -3.09
N ALA A 18 84.35 -7.12 -3.63
CA ALA A 18 84.52 -6.60 -5.00
C ALA A 18 85.63 -5.57 -5.21
N PHE A 19 86.18 -4.97 -4.15
CA PHE A 19 87.28 -4.02 -4.28
C PHE A 19 88.67 -4.64 -4.09
N ALA A 20 88.74 -5.93 -3.75
CA ALA A 20 90.01 -6.64 -3.59
C ALA A 20 90.65 -7.08 -4.93
N ASP A 21 89.87 -7.23 -6.01
CA ASP A 21 90.35 -7.80 -7.30
C ASP A 21 90.15 -6.89 -8.54
N ALA A 22 89.73 -5.64 -8.33
CA ALA A 22 89.54 -4.70 -9.43
C ALA A 22 90.83 -3.88 -9.67
N ASP A 23 91.56 -4.20 -10.75
CA ASP A 23 92.75 -3.48 -11.23
C ASP A 23 92.37 -2.10 -11.82
N VAL A 24 91.71 -1.27 -11.02
CA VAL A 24 91.09 0.00 -11.42
C VAL A 24 92.02 1.14 -10.99
N ALA A 25 92.67 1.75 -11.98
CA ALA A 25 93.40 3.01 -11.78
C ALA A 25 92.49 4.06 -11.12
N SER A 26 93.01 4.88 -10.19
CA SER A 26 92.22 5.85 -9.40
C SER A 26 91.18 6.63 -10.22
N LEU A 27 89.92 6.24 -10.12
CA LEU A 27 88.81 6.92 -10.78
C LEU A 27 88.04 7.72 -9.72
N THR A 28 87.83 9.01 -9.98
CA THR A 28 86.83 9.79 -9.27
C THR A 28 85.49 9.59 -9.98
N ALA A 29 84.53 8.95 -9.32
CA ALA A 29 83.19 8.72 -9.84
C ALA A 29 82.14 9.48 -9.02
N THR A 30 80.97 9.67 -9.62
CA THR A 30 79.76 10.20 -8.94
C THR A 30 78.64 9.17 -8.89
N GLN A 31 78.84 8.01 -9.51
CA GLN A 31 77.86 6.93 -9.63
C GLN A 31 78.58 5.57 -9.67
N ILE A 32 78.05 4.62 -8.90
CA ILE A 32 78.44 3.20 -8.92
C ILE A 32 77.18 2.39 -9.21
N ASP A 33 77.18 1.61 -10.28
CA ASP A 33 76.10 0.67 -10.62
C ASP A 33 76.55 -0.75 -10.29
N VAL A 34 75.77 -1.49 -9.52
CA VAL A 34 75.99 -2.89 -9.17
C VAL A 34 74.88 -3.72 -9.80
N ILE A 35 75.22 -4.47 -10.83
CA ILE A 35 74.27 -5.33 -11.55
C ILE A 35 74.42 -6.74 -10.98
N ASP A 36 73.40 -7.21 -10.25
CA ASP A 36 73.33 -8.57 -9.73
C ASP A 36 73.06 -9.55 -10.87
N GLN A 37 74.01 -10.42 -11.17
CA GLN A 37 73.87 -11.40 -12.25
C GLN A 37 72.91 -12.55 -11.93
N THR A 38 72.57 -12.75 -10.66
CA THR A 38 71.68 -13.83 -10.21
C THR A 38 70.23 -13.37 -10.25
N SER A 39 69.95 -12.20 -9.69
CA SER A 39 68.58 -11.65 -9.60
C SER A 39 68.23 -10.71 -10.76
N GLY A 40 69.23 -10.16 -11.44
CA GLY A 40 69.03 -9.15 -12.49
C GLY A 40 68.74 -7.75 -11.97
N PHE A 41 68.68 -7.55 -10.64
CA PHE A 41 68.51 -6.22 -10.04
C PHE A 41 69.75 -5.36 -10.27
N THR A 42 69.52 -4.07 -10.46
CA THR A 42 70.58 -3.06 -10.53
C THR A 42 70.48 -2.13 -9.33
N THR A 43 71.50 -2.15 -8.48
CA THR A 43 71.67 -1.18 -7.38
C THR A 43 72.57 -0.04 -7.86
N THR A 44 72.04 1.17 -7.91
CA THR A 44 72.77 2.38 -8.29
C THR A 44 73.02 3.24 -7.05
N LEU A 45 74.29 3.45 -6.72
CA LEU A 45 74.77 4.35 -5.67
C LEU A 45 75.18 5.68 -6.30
N ILE A 46 74.62 6.80 -5.82
CA ILE A 46 74.93 8.15 -6.31
C ILE A 46 75.57 8.94 -5.19
N GLY A 47 76.67 9.62 -5.48
CA GLY A 47 77.40 10.36 -4.47
C GLY A 47 78.48 11.27 -5.00
N SER A 48 79.35 11.70 -4.08
CA SER A 48 80.43 12.64 -4.38
C SER A 48 81.78 12.10 -3.91
N ASN A 49 82.81 12.39 -4.71
CA ASN A 49 84.20 12.01 -4.45
C ASN A 49 84.39 10.50 -4.22
N PHE A 50 83.67 9.63 -4.96
CA PHE A 50 83.95 8.21 -4.89
C PHE A 50 85.37 7.95 -5.40
N GLN A 51 86.20 7.34 -4.56
CA GLN A 51 87.58 6.98 -4.86
C GLN A 51 87.78 5.49 -4.57
N SER A 52 88.31 4.76 -5.56
CA SER A 52 88.83 3.40 -5.38
C SER A 52 90.35 3.39 -5.56
N GLY A 53 91.04 2.60 -4.75
CA GLY A 53 92.48 2.37 -4.82
C GLY A 53 92.81 0.88 -4.77
N PRO A 54 94.02 0.44 -5.17
CA PRO A 54 94.38 -0.97 -5.18
C PRO A 54 94.35 -1.56 -3.75
N GLY A 55 93.40 -2.46 -3.48
CA GLY A 55 93.31 -3.22 -2.22
C GLY A 55 92.80 -2.44 -1.00
N GLY A 56 91.99 -1.40 -1.19
CA GLY A 56 91.32 -0.70 -0.09
C GLY A 56 89.87 -0.35 -0.40
N ASP A 57 89.03 -0.32 0.63
CA ASP A 57 87.60 -0.05 0.55
C ASP A 57 87.32 1.27 -0.15
N PRO A 58 86.24 1.37 -0.93
CA PRO A 58 85.91 2.60 -1.62
C PRO A 58 85.57 3.68 -0.59
N THR A 59 86.05 4.88 -0.86
CA THR A 59 85.83 6.05 0.00
C THR A 59 85.01 7.09 -0.75
N GLY A 60 84.34 7.97 -0.02
CA GLY A 60 83.52 9.04 -0.57
C GLY A 60 82.26 9.25 0.24
N THR A 61 81.31 10.00 -0.32
CA THR A 61 80.03 10.29 0.34
C THR A 61 78.89 9.78 -0.52
N LEU A 62 78.08 8.88 0.01
CA LEU A 62 76.83 8.39 -0.58
C LEU A 62 75.71 9.39 -0.30
N ASN A 63 75.00 9.80 -1.35
CA ASN A 63 73.91 10.77 -1.28
C ASN A 63 72.53 10.17 -1.54
N SER A 64 72.46 9.14 -2.37
CA SER A 64 71.24 8.35 -2.60
C SER A 64 71.59 6.98 -3.16
N MET A 65 70.65 6.05 -3.04
CA MET A 65 70.72 4.70 -3.59
C MET A 65 69.39 4.37 -4.27
N THR A 66 69.42 3.66 -5.39
CA THR A 66 68.20 3.12 -6.01
C THR A 66 68.41 1.67 -6.40
N ILE A 67 67.41 0.83 -6.17
CA ILE A 67 67.34 -0.54 -6.66
C ILE A 67 66.31 -0.58 -7.79
N ARG A 68 66.68 -1.16 -8.92
CA ARG A 68 65.80 -1.35 -10.09
C ARG A 68 65.76 -2.80 -10.51
N ASP A 69 64.60 -3.27 -10.94
CA ASP A 69 64.43 -4.62 -11.50
C ASP A 69 65.16 -4.81 -12.84
N ASN A 70 65.07 -6.02 -13.38
CA ASN A 70 65.65 -6.37 -14.68
C ASN A 70 65.01 -5.63 -15.88
N SER A 71 63.84 -5.01 -15.68
CA SER A 71 63.10 -4.21 -16.65
C SER A 71 63.40 -2.71 -16.53
N GLY A 72 64.15 -2.31 -15.49
CA GLY A 72 64.54 -0.94 -15.19
C GLY A 72 63.52 -0.17 -14.35
N ASN A 73 62.47 -0.82 -13.85
CA ASN A 73 61.50 -0.22 -12.94
C ASN A 73 62.13 0.04 -11.58
N LEU A 74 61.68 1.10 -10.89
CA LEU A 74 62.14 1.40 -9.53
C LEU A 74 61.55 0.36 -8.57
N VAL A 75 62.37 -0.25 -7.72
CA VAL A 75 61.91 -1.10 -6.62
C VAL A 75 62.00 -0.35 -5.29
N LEU A 76 63.15 0.29 -5.04
CA LEU A 76 63.40 1.07 -3.85
C LEU A 76 64.31 2.25 -4.17
N SER A 77 64.01 3.43 -3.64
CA SER A 77 64.92 4.57 -3.61
C SER A 77 65.16 5.01 -2.17
N ILE A 78 66.44 5.18 -1.80
CA ILE A 78 66.89 5.77 -0.53
C ILE A 78 67.52 7.13 -0.85
N ALA A 79 67.02 8.19 -0.22
CA ALA A 79 67.49 9.56 -0.43
C ALA A 79 67.56 10.36 0.87
N GLY A 80 68.08 11.59 0.80
CA GLY A 80 68.24 12.47 1.97
C GLY A 80 69.50 12.21 2.79
N VAL A 81 70.33 11.23 2.37
CA VAL A 81 71.51 10.78 3.11
C VAL A 81 72.79 11.49 2.67
N SER A 82 73.80 11.43 3.53
CA SER A 82 75.16 11.88 3.33
C SER A 82 76.10 10.96 4.12
N TRP A 83 76.09 9.68 3.77
CA TRP A 83 76.84 8.66 4.49
C TRP A 83 78.27 8.54 3.98
N ASN A 84 79.21 8.28 4.87
CA ASN A 84 80.54 7.87 4.45
C ASN A 84 80.43 6.49 3.78
N LEU A 85 80.92 6.36 2.54
CA LEU A 85 80.75 5.14 1.75
C LEU A 85 81.36 3.91 2.42
N THR A 86 82.51 4.06 3.08
CA THR A 86 83.17 2.97 3.82
C THR A 86 82.34 2.54 5.02
N THR A 87 81.73 3.48 5.75
CA THR A 87 80.84 3.16 6.87
C THR A 87 79.54 2.51 6.41
N PHE A 88 78.98 2.95 5.27
CA PHE A 88 77.81 2.32 4.67
C PHE A 88 78.10 0.87 4.26
N ILE A 89 79.21 0.62 3.57
CA ILE A 89 79.58 -0.73 3.16
C ILE A 89 79.80 -1.63 4.38
N ALA A 90 80.54 -1.16 5.39
CA ALA A 90 80.73 -1.91 6.63
C ALA A 90 79.41 -2.24 7.34
N ALA A 91 78.42 -1.32 7.32
CA ALA A 91 77.11 -1.57 7.88
C ALA A 91 76.30 -2.62 7.10
N ILE A 92 76.46 -2.68 5.77
CA ILE A 92 75.79 -3.69 4.93
C ILE A 92 76.50 -5.04 5.03
N GLU A 93 77.84 -5.06 5.08
CA GLU A 93 78.64 -6.27 5.32
C GLU A 93 78.23 -6.95 6.64
N ASP A 94 78.16 -6.17 7.72
CA ASP A 94 77.71 -6.64 9.05
C ASP A 94 76.33 -7.33 9.01
N GLN A 95 75.39 -6.74 8.26
CA GLN A 95 74.06 -7.33 8.06
C GLN A 95 74.09 -8.61 7.21
N ILE A 96 74.96 -8.68 6.20
CA ILE A 96 75.10 -9.87 5.35
C ILE A 96 75.75 -11.02 6.14
N GLU A 97 76.75 -10.72 6.97
CA GLU A 97 77.47 -11.71 7.78
C GLU A 97 76.62 -12.26 8.93
N ASN A 98 75.59 -11.51 9.37
CA ASN A 98 74.64 -11.89 10.42
C ASN A 98 75.36 -12.38 11.70
N ASP A 99 76.44 -11.70 12.07
CA ASP A 99 77.29 -12.04 13.21
C ASP A 99 76.78 -11.46 14.55
N GLY A 100 75.71 -10.67 14.49
CA GLY A 100 74.91 -10.22 15.62
C GLY A 100 75.23 -8.82 16.16
N ASP A 101 76.00 -7.99 15.44
CA ASP A 101 76.32 -6.61 15.84
C ASP A 101 75.47 -5.54 15.12
N GLY A 102 74.14 -5.76 15.05
CA GLY A 102 73.17 -4.89 14.35
C GLY A 102 73.18 -3.38 14.72
N GLY A 103 73.91 -3.00 15.77
CA GLY A 103 74.16 -1.62 16.16
C GLY A 103 74.96 -0.80 15.12
N VAL A 104 75.67 -1.43 14.17
CA VAL A 104 76.40 -0.70 13.11
C VAL A 104 75.43 -0.07 12.10
N LEU A 105 74.43 -0.84 11.64
CA LEU A 105 73.40 -0.32 10.72
C LEU A 105 72.52 0.71 11.44
N GLU A 106 72.02 0.41 12.63
CA GLU A 106 71.26 1.39 13.44
C GLU A 106 72.07 2.68 13.66
N GLY A 107 73.36 2.57 13.96
CA GLY A 107 74.27 3.70 14.13
C GLY A 107 74.41 4.55 12.86
N LEU A 108 74.41 3.92 11.68
CA LEU A 108 74.44 4.61 10.39
C LEU A 108 73.12 5.35 10.11
N LEU A 109 71.99 4.66 10.34
CA LEU A 109 70.66 5.21 10.15
C LEU A 109 70.39 6.39 11.09
N ASN A 110 71.01 6.39 12.28
CA ASN A 110 70.92 7.46 13.27
C ASN A 110 71.74 8.73 12.95
N LEU A 111 72.50 8.77 11.86
CA LEU A 111 73.33 9.93 11.52
C LEU A 111 72.51 11.13 10.99
N GLN A 112 71.41 10.87 10.28
CA GLN A 112 70.58 11.89 9.64
C GLN A 112 69.22 11.33 9.21
N PRO A 113 68.24 12.18 8.86
CA PRO A 113 66.97 11.74 8.30
C PRO A 113 67.10 10.94 6.99
N ILE A 114 66.14 10.05 6.74
CA ILE A 114 66.15 9.14 5.58
C ILE A 114 64.80 9.19 4.87
N ASN A 115 64.82 9.21 3.53
CA ASN A 115 63.62 9.09 2.70
C ASN A 115 63.66 7.80 1.91
N LEU A 116 62.61 6.99 2.02
CA LEU A 116 62.40 5.71 1.36
C LEU A 116 61.21 5.82 0.42
N ASP A 117 61.38 5.34 -0.80
CA ASP A 117 60.32 5.29 -1.82
C ASP A 117 60.32 3.90 -2.46
N ALA A 118 59.33 3.10 -2.08
CA ALA A 118 59.05 1.77 -2.58
C ALA A 118 57.83 1.73 -3.52
N SER A 119 57.36 2.89 -4.00
CA SER A 119 56.10 3.00 -4.75
C SER A 119 56.11 2.29 -6.11
N GLY A 120 57.28 1.85 -6.58
CA GLY A 120 57.44 1.07 -7.80
C GLY A 120 57.62 -0.43 -7.58
N SER A 121 57.62 -0.89 -6.32
CA SER A 121 57.78 -2.30 -5.98
C SER A 121 56.57 -3.12 -6.42
N GLU A 122 56.81 -4.28 -7.03
CA GLU A 122 55.78 -5.28 -7.37
C GLU A 122 55.47 -6.23 -6.20
N ILE A 123 56.15 -6.04 -5.06
CA ILE A 123 55.89 -6.73 -3.80
C ILE A 123 55.67 -5.73 -2.68
N GLY A 124 55.01 -6.17 -1.62
CA GLY A 124 54.88 -5.45 -0.36
C GLY A 124 56.20 -4.93 0.21
N ALA A 125 56.20 -3.71 0.71
CA ALA A 125 57.31 -3.10 1.42
C ALA A 125 57.28 -3.52 2.89
N GLU A 126 58.34 -4.18 3.36
CA GLU A 126 58.52 -4.56 4.76
C GLU A 126 59.63 -3.70 5.39
N PHE A 127 59.24 -2.62 6.07
CA PHE A 127 60.18 -1.67 6.68
C PHE A 127 59.89 -1.48 8.16
N LEU A 128 60.86 -1.79 9.03
CA LEU A 128 60.80 -1.56 10.47
C LEU A 128 62.10 -0.90 10.95
N PHE A 129 62.00 0.26 11.59
CA PHE A 129 63.15 1.06 12.00
C PHE A 129 63.32 1.16 13.52
N ASP A 130 63.14 0.04 14.23
CA ASP A 130 63.38 -0.01 15.67
C ASP A 130 64.81 0.50 16.03
N GLY A 131 64.92 1.27 17.12
CA GLY A 131 66.17 1.90 17.55
C GLY A 131 66.64 3.12 16.74
N VAL A 132 65.99 3.48 15.62
CA VAL A 132 66.36 4.67 14.82
C VAL A 132 65.69 5.93 15.38
N SER A 133 66.47 6.85 15.92
CA SER A 133 65.99 8.10 16.53
C SER A 133 65.91 9.29 15.56
N GLN A 134 66.36 9.13 14.31
CA GLN A 134 66.22 10.16 13.27
C GLN A 134 64.90 10.01 12.52
N PRO A 135 64.29 11.10 12.03
CA PRO A 135 63.12 11.04 11.17
C PRO A 135 63.31 10.16 9.93
N VAL A 136 62.35 9.28 9.68
CA VAL A 136 62.23 8.45 8.48
C VAL A 136 60.97 8.85 7.71
N THR A 137 61.09 9.07 6.41
CA THR A 137 59.97 9.24 5.49
C THR A 137 59.84 7.98 4.65
N ILE A 138 58.67 7.33 4.66
CA ILE A 138 58.37 6.08 3.97
C ILE A 138 57.21 6.34 3.01
N LEU A 139 57.45 6.06 1.72
CA LEU A 139 56.40 5.86 0.72
C LEU A 139 56.38 4.37 0.37
N GLY A 140 55.29 3.72 0.74
CA GLY A 140 55.00 2.30 0.54
C GLY A 140 54.76 1.92 -0.91
N SER A 141 54.50 0.64 -1.12
CA SER A 141 54.25 0.05 -2.43
C SER A 141 52.77 0.20 -2.85
N ALA A 142 52.35 -0.55 -3.85
CA ALA A 142 50.95 -0.67 -4.24
C ALA A 142 50.41 -2.07 -3.95
N ASN A 143 50.99 -2.76 -2.95
CA ASN A 143 50.65 -4.11 -2.47
C ASN A 143 50.66 -4.08 -0.93
N GLU A 144 50.29 -5.20 -0.28
CA GLU A 144 50.32 -5.33 1.20
C GLU A 144 51.68 -4.94 1.80
N ASP A 145 51.72 -3.82 2.51
CA ASP A 145 52.92 -3.32 3.16
C ASP A 145 52.92 -3.59 4.68
N PHE A 146 54.11 -3.76 5.26
CA PHE A 146 54.34 -3.81 6.71
C PHE A 146 55.33 -2.70 7.11
N LEU A 147 54.82 -1.58 7.62
CA LEU A 147 55.57 -0.33 7.77
C LEU A 147 55.64 0.13 9.22
N GLY A 148 56.83 0.43 9.72
CA GLY A 148 57.05 0.97 11.05
C GLY A 148 58.18 1.99 11.06
N GLY A 149 57.91 3.13 11.68
CA GLY A 149 58.91 4.16 11.94
C GLY A 149 59.92 3.75 13.00
N GLY A 150 60.82 4.67 13.33
CA GLY A 150 61.69 4.58 14.49
C GLY A 150 61.23 5.47 15.64
N HIS A 151 62.12 5.81 16.55
CA HIS A 151 61.86 6.80 17.61
C HIS A 151 61.94 8.26 17.14
N GLY A 152 62.16 8.50 15.83
CA GLY A 152 62.12 9.82 15.19
C GLY A 152 60.70 10.38 15.07
N ASN A 153 60.52 11.54 14.45
CA ASN A 153 59.19 11.99 14.02
C ASN A 153 59.03 11.63 12.55
N ASP A 154 58.34 10.54 12.29
CA ASP A 154 58.37 9.88 11.00
C ASP A 154 57.19 10.29 10.11
N GLN A 155 57.31 10.05 8.82
CA GLN A 155 56.24 10.24 7.85
C GLN A 155 56.01 8.94 7.10
N ILE A 156 54.81 8.37 7.18
CA ILE A 156 54.50 7.06 6.58
C ILE A 156 53.29 7.25 5.67
N ASN A 157 53.43 6.88 4.40
CA ASN A 157 52.33 6.76 3.46
C ASN A 157 52.39 5.35 2.87
N PRO A 158 51.41 4.47 3.13
CA PRO A 158 51.47 3.08 2.68
C PRO A 158 51.21 2.91 1.17
N GLY A 159 50.84 3.97 0.45
CA GLY A 159 50.48 3.85 -0.95
C GLY A 159 49.09 3.25 -1.15
N ALA A 160 48.90 2.54 -2.27
CA ALA A 160 47.58 2.11 -2.74
C ALA A 160 47.54 0.60 -2.97
N ALA A 161 47.33 -0.19 -1.91
CA ALA A 161 47.17 -1.64 -2.07
C ALA A 161 45.88 -2.00 -2.85
N PRO A 162 45.87 -3.10 -3.63
CA PRO A 162 44.72 -3.56 -4.40
C PRO A 162 43.68 -4.25 -3.49
N GLN A 163 42.53 -4.61 -4.05
CA GLN A 163 41.44 -5.27 -3.31
C GLN A 163 41.93 -6.49 -2.50
N PHE A 164 41.53 -6.55 -1.23
CA PHE A 164 41.72 -7.68 -0.29
C PHE A 164 43.15 -7.93 0.21
N GLU A 165 44.10 -7.05 -0.11
CA GLU A 165 45.42 -6.97 0.53
C GLU A 165 45.42 -5.76 1.47
N GLY A 166 45.91 -5.94 2.71
CA GLY A 166 45.85 -4.91 3.75
C GLY A 166 47.22 -4.32 4.05
N ASP A 167 47.28 -3.02 4.35
CA ASP A 167 48.52 -2.39 4.83
C ASP A 167 48.56 -2.42 6.35
N ALA A 168 49.66 -2.89 6.93
CA ALA A 168 49.91 -2.88 8.36
C ALA A 168 50.94 -1.81 8.73
N ILE A 169 50.56 -0.93 9.65
CA ILE A 169 51.40 0.17 10.12
C ILE A 169 51.61 0.03 11.63
N VAL A 170 52.88 -0.07 12.02
CA VAL A 170 53.33 -0.21 13.40
C VAL A 170 53.68 1.16 13.97
N GLY A 171 53.01 1.54 15.06
CA GLY A 171 53.25 2.78 15.78
C GLY A 171 54.58 2.75 16.55
N SER A 172 55.29 3.89 16.58
CA SER A 172 56.63 3.99 17.17
C SER A 172 56.74 5.11 18.22
N GLY A 173 57.96 5.43 18.69
CA GLY A 173 58.18 6.35 19.83
C GLY A 173 58.03 7.85 19.53
N GLY A 174 57.73 8.20 18.28
CA GLY A 174 57.72 9.55 17.71
C GLY A 174 56.44 10.36 17.82
N ASN A 175 56.46 11.57 17.23
CA ASN A 175 55.24 12.25 16.76
C ASN A 175 55.14 12.05 15.25
N ASP A 176 54.50 10.96 14.86
CA ASP A 176 54.55 10.45 13.50
C ASP A 176 53.36 10.99 12.70
N THR A 177 53.56 11.18 11.40
CA THR A 177 52.50 11.54 10.46
C THR A 177 52.22 10.36 9.55
N ILE A 178 51.03 9.78 9.67
CA ILE A 178 50.56 8.70 8.81
C ILE A 178 49.60 9.30 7.79
N ASP A 179 49.97 9.26 6.52
CA ASP A 179 49.20 9.86 5.41
C ASP A 179 48.51 8.78 4.58
N LEU A 180 47.21 8.58 4.82
CA LEU A 180 46.37 7.62 4.12
C LEU A 180 45.77 8.19 2.81
N SER A 181 46.29 9.31 2.32
CA SER A 181 45.85 9.89 1.04
C SER A 181 46.18 8.99 -0.16
N GLY A 182 47.16 8.09 -0.01
CA GLY A 182 47.52 7.07 -1.00
C GLY A 182 46.52 5.91 -1.05
N SER A 183 45.86 5.61 0.08
CA SER A 183 44.97 4.45 0.20
C SER A 183 43.76 4.59 -0.72
N SER A 184 43.38 3.48 -1.36
CA SER A 184 42.20 3.43 -2.21
C SER A 184 40.94 3.15 -1.38
N ALA A 185 39.76 3.34 -1.97
CA ALA A 185 38.49 2.96 -1.36
C ALA A 185 38.34 1.43 -1.12
N GLN A 186 39.35 0.64 -1.50
CA GLN A 186 39.37 -0.82 -1.42
C GLN A 186 40.54 -1.33 -0.57
N THR A 187 41.29 -0.42 0.07
CA THR A 187 42.47 -0.74 0.87
C THR A 187 42.06 -0.88 2.32
N TYR A 188 42.31 -2.05 2.90
CA TYR A 188 42.15 -2.30 4.34
C TYR A 188 43.43 -1.86 5.06
N VAL A 189 43.33 -1.14 6.18
CA VAL A 189 44.51 -0.66 6.92
C VAL A 189 44.46 -1.10 8.38
N ASP A 190 45.54 -1.71 8.85
CA ASP A 190 45.75 -2.06 10.25
C ASP A 190 46.75 -1.09 10.88
N LEU A 191 46.33 -0.37 11.91
CA LEU A 191 47.19 0.47 12.74
C LEU A 191 47.39 -0.21 14.09
N THR A 192 48.60 -0.70 14.36
CA THR A 192 48.92 -1.39 15.60
C THR A 192 49.89 -0.59 16.47
N TYR A 193 49.57 -0.50 17.76
CA TYR A 193 50.42 0.10 18.79
C TYR A 193 50.88 -0.93 19.81
N GLU A 194 50.72 -2.23 19.53
CA GLU A 194 50.95 -3.34 20.48
C GLU A 194 52.35 -3.31 21.14
N GLU A 195 53.37 -2.80 20.43
CA GLU A 195 54.74 -2.72 20.94
C GLU A 195 55.02 -1.48 21.83
N ILE A 196 54.08 -0.55 21.94
CA ILE A 196 54.23 0.62 22.80
C ILE A 196 54.04 0.22 24.28
N ALA A 197 55.05 0.49 25.10
CA ALA A 197 55.08 0.06 26.50
C ALA A 197 54.06 0.75 27.43
N GLY A 198 53.51 1.90 27.03
CA GLY A 198 52.59 2.72 27.82
C GLY A 198 51.25 2.94 27.12
N PRO A 199 50.20 3.34 27.86
CA PRO A 199 48.86 3.41 27.30
C PRO A 199 48.72 4.47 26.21
N VAL A 200 47.83 4.22 25.26
CA VAL A 200 47.46 5.08 24.15
C VAL A 200 46.05 5.65 24.29
N SER A 201 45.87 6.88 23.82
CA SER A 201 44.55 7.47 23.63
C SER A 201 44.34 7.81 22.15
N VAL A 202 43.45 7.05 21.52
CA VAL A 202 43.05 7.25 20.13
C VAL A 202 41.87 8.21 20.07
N ASN A 203 41.95 9.21 19.18
CA ASN A 203 40.86 10.12 18.86
C ASN A 203 40.63 10.13 17.36
N LEU A 204 39.59 9.45 16.88
CA LEU A 204 39.21 9.35 15.48
C LEU A 204 37.85 10.01 15.25
N ASP A 205 37.81 10.94 14.29
CA ASP A 205 36.58 11.56 13.79
C ASP A 205 36.58 11.51 12.25
N GLY A 206 35.86 10.52 11.71
CA GLY A 206 35.66 10.33 10.27
C GLY A 206 34.81 11.44 9.63
N ASN A 207 33.99 12.16 10.38
CA ASN A 207 33.29 13.33 9.83
C ASN A 207 34.25 14.51 9.63
N ALA A 208 35.21 14.66 10.54
CA ALA A 208 36.30 15.62 10.39
C ALA A 208 37.42 15.13 9.46
N ASN A 209 37.42 13.85 9.09
CA ASN A 209 38.50 13.18 8.35
C ASN A 209 39.86 13.31 9.06
N THR A 210 39.86 13.15 10.38
CA THR A 210 41.05 13.28 11.23
C THR A 210 41.17 12.15 12.22
N MET A 211 42.42 11.77 12.54
CA MET A 211 42.71 10.92 13.70
C MET A 211 44.03 11.32 14.36
N SER A 212 44.10 11.12 15.67
CA SER A 212 45.33 11.26 16.44
C SER A 212 45.48 10.16 17.48
N VAL A 213 46.71 9.75 17.75
CA VAL A 213 47.01 8.74 18.78
C VAL A 213 48.02 9.31 19.77
N VAL A 214 47.57 9.55 21.01
CA VAL A 214 48.42 10.09 22.08
C VAL A 214 49.06 8.92 22.82
N LYS A 215 50.39 8.79 22.72
CA LYS A 215 51.19 7.77 23.40
C LYS A 215 51.73 8.34 24.71
N THR A 216 51.33 7.75 25.84
CA THR A 216 51.67 8.28 27.17
C THR A 216 53.19 8.33 27.39
N GLY A 217 53.76 9.53 27.42
CA GLY A 217 55.19 9.76 27.67
C GLY A 217 56.10 9.73 26.43
N LEU A 218 55.56 9.49 25.22
CA LEU A 218 56.33 9.41 23.97
C LEU A 218 55.97 10.51 22.97
N GLY A 219 54.68 10.81 22.76
CA GLY A 219 54.26 11.80 21.76
C GLY A 219 52.84 11.65 21.28
N THR A 220 52.51 12.24 20.13
CA THR A 220 51.22 12.12 19.46
C THR A 220 51.40 11.91 17.97
N ASP A 221 50.78 10.86 17.45
CA ASP A 221 50.70 10.63 16.01
C ASP A 221 49.50 11.34 15.42
N THR A 222 49.67 11.77 14.18
CA THR A 222 48.63 12.40 13.37
C THR A 222 48.38 11.52 12.16
N VAL A 223 47.13 11.09 11.98
CA VAL A 223 46.70 10.33 10.80
C VAL A 223 45.84 11.23 9.92
N LEU A 224 46.22 11.34 8.66
CA LEU A 224 45.56 12.16 7.65
C LEU A 224 44.73 11.27 6.72
N SER A 225 43.63 11.81 6.19
CA SER A 225 42.79 11.16 5.16
C SER A 225 42.19 9.81 5.60
N VAL A 226 41.81 9.67 6.86
CA VAL A 226 41.23 8.43 7.43
C VAL A 226 40.02 7.89 6.68
N ASN A 227 39.23 8.75 6.03
CA ASN A 227 38.06 8.33 5.26
C ASN A 227 38.39 7.48 4.04
N ASN A 228 39.64 7.48 3.58
CA ASN A 228 40.08 6.59 2.51
C ASN A 228 40.13 5.14 3.02
N ALA A 229 40.77 4.92 4.17
CA ALA A 229 40.83 3.60 4.80
C ALA A 229 39.47 3.14 5.34
N LEU A 230 38.67 4.05 5.89
CA LEU A 230 37.37 3.70 6.45
C LEU A 230 36.39 3.13 5.42
N GLN A 231 36.54 3.40 4.11
CA GLN A 231 35.61 2.91 3.09
C GLN A 231 35.62 1.38 2.93
N GLU A 232 36.77 0.74 3.06
CA GLU A 232 36.89 -0.72 3.08
C GLU A 232 37.06 -1.23 4.51
N GLY A 233 38.00 -0.64 5.25
CA GLY A 233 38.18 -0.93 6.66
C GLY A 233 39.45 -0.36 7.29
N LEU A 234 39.31 0.14 8.52
CA LEU A 234 40.42 0.54 9.38
C LEU A 234 40.36 -0.25 10.69
N SER A 235 41.41 -1.02 11.02
CA SER A 235 41.56 -1.60 12.36
C SER A 235 42.54 -0.81 13.21
N LEU A 236 42.22 -0.73 14.50
CA LEU A 236 43.03 -0.08 15.51
C LEU A 236 43.33 -1.08 16.62
N TYR A 237 44.61 -1.41 16.80
CA TYR A 237 45.07 -2.28 17.88
C TYR A 237 45.81 -1.47 18.94
N GLY A 238 45.33 -1.59 20.19
CA GLY A 238 45.91 -0.97 21.36
C GLY A 238 47.20 -1.63 21.84
N THR A 239 47.52 -1.36 23.10
CA THR A 239 48.69 -1.83 23.83
C THR A 239 48.27 -2.89 24.85
N GLY A 240 49.22 -3.50 25.55
CA GLY A 240 48.91 -4.33 26.73
C GLY A 240 48.59 -3.52 28.01
N GLN A 241 48.12 -2.27 27.88
CA GLN A 241 47.87 -1.34 28.99
C GLN A 241 46.50 -0.68 28.87
N ASN A 242 46.06 0.03 29.91
CA ASN A 242 44.76 0.71 29.93
C ASN A 242 44.64 1.85 28.90
N ASP A 243 44.03 1.55 27.77
CA ASP A 243 43.90 2.43 26.62
C ASP A 243 42.54 3.15 26.58
N THR A 244 42.46 4.18 25.73
CA THR A 244 41.21 4.93 25.53
C THR A 244 40.97 5.21 24.06
N PHE A 245 39.86 4.74 23.53
CA PHE A 245 39.43 4.92 22.16
C PHE A 245 38.23 5.86 22.10
N ASN A 246 38.39 7.03 21.48
CA ASN A 246 37.29 7.96 21.18
C ASN A 246 37.02 7.91 19.67
N LEU A 247 35.99 7.18 19.26
CA LEU A 247 35.82 6.72 17.88
C LEU A 247 34.50 7.19 17.27
N THR A 248 34.60 7.79 16.09
CA THR A 248 33.46 8.11 15.21
C THR A 248 33.81 7.74 13.78
N ALA A 249 33.28 6.62 13.26
CA ALA A 249 33.61 6.12 11.91
C ALA A 249 33.21 7.08 10.76
N GLY A 250 32.35 8.07 11.04
CA GLY A 250 31.87 9.04 10.05
C GLY A 250 30.80 8.49 9.11
N SER A 251 30.20 9.36 8.27
CA SER A 251 29.05 9.00 7.41
C SER A 251 29.44 8.62 5.97
N ALA A 252 30.66 8.13 5.75
CA ALA A 252 31.04 7.63 4.43
C ALA A 252 30.24 6.33 4.12
N PRO A 253 29.77 6.11 2.88
CA PRO A 253 29.05 4.89 2.54
C PRO A 253 29.91 3.66 2.85
N ASN A 254 29.34 2.70 3.58
CA ASN A 254 30.00 1.46 4.00
C ASN A 254 31.21 1.65 4.93
N ALA A 255 31.33 2.79 5.63
CA ALA A 255 32.45 3.01 6.53
C ALA A 255 32.60 1.89 7.57
N PHE A 256 33.75 1.22 7.61
CA PHE A 256 34.07 0.14 8.53
C PHE A 256 35.24 0.53 9.44
N LEU A 257 35.00 0.51 10.75
CA LEU A 257 36.00 0.74 11.79
C LEU A 257 36.02 -0.45 12.74
N GLN A 258 37.21 -0.96 13.05
CA GLN A 258 37.43 -1.98 14.05
C GLN A 258 38.40 -1.49 15.12
N ALA A 259 38.15 -1.84 16.38
CA ALA A 259 39.07 -1.57 17.47
C ALA A 259 39.26 -2.81 18.37
N ALA A 260 40.49 -3.01 18.83
CA ALA A 260 40.87 -4.02 19.80
C ALA A 260 41.75 -3.37 20.87
N GLY A 261 41.34 -3.48 22.14
CA GLY A 261 42.09 -2.94 23.27
C GLY A 261 43.34 -3.75 23.59
N MET A 262 43.25 -5.07 23.38
CA MET A 262 44.22 -6.08 23.79
C MET A 262 44.16 -6.32 25.30
N GLY A 263 45.25 -6.19 26.05
CA GLY A 263 45.23 -6.39 27.50
C GLY A 263 45.15 -5.06 28.22
N GLY A 264 44.49 -4.99 29.38
CA GLY A 264 44.38 -3.72 30.11
C GLY A 264 43.01 -3.53 30.73
N ASN A 265 42.67 -2.29 31.07
CA ASN A 265 41.29 -1.92 31.38
C ASN A 265 40.97 -0.75 30.47
N ASP A 266 40.35 -1.07 29.34
CA ASP A 266 40.25 -0.17 28.22
C ASP A 266 38.91 0.55 28.20
N ILE A 267 38.88 1.72 27.58
CA ILE A 267 37.67 2.53 27.45
C ILE A 267 37.38 2.79 25.98
N PHE A 268 36.23 2.33 25.50
CA PHE A 268 35.73 2.55 24.15
C PHE A 268 34.57 3.55 24.17
N ASN A 269 34.83 4.79 23.82
CA ASN A 269 33.82 5.84 23.64
C ASN A 269 33.43 5.90 22.16
N LEU A 270 32.24 5.39 21.82
CA LEU A 270 31.80 5.16 20.44
C LEU A 270 30.65 6.10 20.06
N THR A 271 30.77 6.77 18.92
CA THR A 271 29.66 7.48 18.26
C THR A 271 29.35 6.78 16.94
N LEU A 272 28.16 6.19 16.83
CA LEU A 272 27.78 5.30 15.74
C LEU A 272 27.13 6.07 14.58
N SER A 273 27.85 6.30 13.50
CA SER A 273 27.33 7.04 12.34
C SER A 273 26.39 6.17 11.47
N GLU A 274 25.30 6.75 10.98
CA GLU A 274 24.39 6.09 10.04
C GLU A 274 25.13 5.54 8.81
N GLY A 275 24.80 4.32 8.38
CA GLY A 275 25.45 3.66 7.24
C GLY A 275 26.87 3.14 7.51
N SER A 276 27.41 3.32 8.72
CA SER A 276 28.72 2.78 9.14
C SER A 276 28.58 1.56 10.03
N THR A 277 29.64 0.74 10.09
CA THR A 277 29.83 -0.34 11.06
C THR A 277 31.03 -0.03 11.95
N THR A 278 30.82 -0.07 13.27
CA THR A 278 31.91 -0.06 14.26
C THR A 278 31.95 -1.40 14.97
N ARG A 279 33.09 -2.08 14.91
CA ARG A 279 33.32 -3.39 15.52
C ARG A 279 34.29 -3.30 16.69
N LEU A 280 33.94 -3.95 17.80
CA LEU A 280 34.91 -4.33 18.82
C LEU A 280 35.35 -5.77 18.60
N ASN A 281 36.65 -5.98 18.55
CA ASN A 281 37.27 -7.25 18.21
C ASN A 281 38.06 -7.81 19.39
N TYR A 282 37.57 -8.90 19.99
CA TYR A 282 38.25 -9.61 21.07
C TYR A 282 39.00 -10.87 20.62
N ARG A 283 39.01 -11.18 19.32
CA ARG A 283 39.77 -12.31 18.77
C ARG A 283 41.29 -12.14 18.92
N GLY A 284 41.77 -10.90 18.99
CA GLY A 284 43.20 -10.53 19.09
C GLY A 284 43.80 -9.93 17.82
N GLY A 285 45.00 -9.35 17.99
CA GLY A 285 45.85 -8.74 16.97
C GLY A 285 47.06 -9.60 16.59
N TYR A 286 48.23 -8.98 16.38
CA TYR A 286 49.45 -9.66 15.93
C TYR A 286 50.24 -10.35 17.07
N ALA A 287 50.03 -9.95 18.33
CA ALA A 287 50.65 -10.55 19.52
C ALA A 287 49.90 -11.79 20.09
N ASP A 288 50.27 -12.23 21.30
CA ASP A 288 49.65 -13.36 22.00
C ASP A 288 48.11 -13.19 22.06
N GLY A 289 47.37 -14.15 21.49
CA GLY A 289 45.91 -14.16 21.46
C GLY A 289 45.26 -14.32 22.85
N PRO A 290 43.91 -14.27 22.92
CA PRO A 290 43.20 -14.40 24.19
C PRO A 290 43.49 -15.77 24.82
N SER A 291 43.39 -15.85 26.15
CA SER A 291 43.68 -17.06 26.92
C SER A 291 42.42 -17.76 27.46
N GLN A 292 41.26 -17.11 27.34
CA GLN A 292 39.96 -17.54 27.83
C GLN A 292 38.86 -16.71 27.14
N GLY A 293 37.60 -17.08 27.35
CA GLY A 293 36.45 -16.39 26.76
C GLY A 293 36.12 -15.06 27.43
N VAL A 294 35.46 -14.21 26.66
CA VAL A 294 34.94 -12.90 27.04
C VAL A 294 33.70 -13.04 27.93
N THR A 295 33.54 -12.13 28.88
CA THR A 295 32.30 -11.97 29.66
C THR A 295 31.85 -10.52 29.63
N ALA A 296 30.80 -10.25 28.84
CA ALA A 296 30.32 -8.90 28.53
C ALA A 296 28.86 -8.68 28.96
N ASN A 297 28.57 -7.46 29.41
CA ASN A 297 27.21 -6.95 29.63
C ASN A 297 27.10 -5.59 28.92
N LEU A 298 26.62 -5.64 27.68
CA LEU A 298 26.49 -4.49 26.80
C LEU A 298 25.42 -3.50 27.28
N ALA A 299 24.39 -3.97 28.01
CA ALA A 299 23.41 -3.09 28.67
C ALA A 299 24.06 -2.13 29.69
N THR A 300 25.13 -2.56 30.34
CA THR A 300 25.93 -1.72 31.26
C THR A 300 27.18 -1.13 30.61
N GLY A 301 27.54 -1.61 29.42
CA GLY A 301 28.80 -1.33 28.76
C GLY A 301 30.02 -1.99 29.41
N VAL A 302 29.86 -2.92 30.36
CA VAL A 302 30.99 -3.51 31.08
C VAL A 302 31.40 -4.84 30.46
N VAL A 303 32.67 -4.96 30.07
CA VAL A 303 33.30 -6.24 29.71
C VAL A 303 34.18 -6.67 30.87
N SER A 304 33.63 -7.52 31.74
CA SER A 304 34.28 -7.93 32.99
C SER A 304 35.49 -8.84 32.81
N ASN A 305 35.62 -9.42 31.62
CA ASN A 305 36.76 -10.22 31.18
C ASN A 305 36.79 -10.15 29.64
N ASP A 306 37.90 -9.71 29.10
CA ASP A 306 38.17 -9.46 27.68
C ASP A 306 38.92 -10.63 26.99
N GLY A 307 39.31 -11.65 27.76
CA GLY A 307 40.14 -12.77 27.27
C GLY A 307 41.65 -12.53 27.35
N PHE A 308 42.09 -11.27 27.44
CA PHE A 308 43.50 -10.86 27.58
C PHE A 308 43.88 -10.53 29.04
N GLY A 309 42.89 -10.41 29.91
CA GLY A 309 42.99 -10.15 31.33
C GLY A 309 42.74 -8.68 31.64
N GLY A 310 41.59 -8.39 32.28
CA GLY A 310 41.21 -7.00 32.50
C GLY A 310 39.73 -6.77 32.68
N THR A 311 39.32 -5.51 32.63
CA THR A 311 37.91 -5.09 32.57
C THR A 311 37.79 -3.85 31.69
N ASP A 312 37.01 -3.96 30.62
CA ASP A 312 36.80 -2.86 29.69
C ASP A 312 35.45 -2.19 29.88
N MET A 313 35.37 -0.96 29.37
CA MET A 313 34.18 -0.13 29.40
C MET A 313 33.84 0.36 27.99
N ILE A 314 32.67 -0.03 27.51
CA ILE A 314 32.06 0.37 26.24
C ILE A 314 31.01 1.44 26.52
N ASN A 315 31.27 2.66 26.08
CA ASN A 315 30.37 3.80 26.17
C ASN A 315 29.86 4.15 24.77
N ILE A 316 28.66 3.69 24.43
CA ILE A 316 27.97 4.15 23.21
C ILE A 316 27.34 5.52 23.50
N LEU A 317 27.93 6.58 22.96
CA LEU A 317 27.56 7.98 23.22
C LEU A 317 26.33 8.44 22.41
N GLY A 318 25.95 7.69 21.37
CA GLY A 318 24.77 7.92 20.55
C GLY A 318 24.93 7.45 19.10
N GLY A 319 23.88 7.61 18.29
CA GLY A 319 23.87 7.33 16.86
C GLY A 319 23.11 6.06 16.44
N THR A 320 22.94 5.89 15.12
CA THR A 320 22.16 4.81 14.48
C THR A 320 23.02 3.85 13.65
N GLY A 321 24.34 4.04 13.63
CA GLY A 321 25.27 3.10 13.00
C GLY A 321 25.24 1.71 13.61
N THR A 322 25.77 0.74 12.87
CA THR A 322 25.79 -0.66 13.28
C THR A 322 26.91 -0.91 14.29
N PHE A 323 26.61 -1.62 15.37
CA PHE A 323 27.59 -2.08 16.36
C PHE A 323 27.81 -3.58 16.23
N ASP A 324 29.05 -3.98 15.95
CA ASP A 324 29.47 -5.37 15.89
C ASP A 324 30.28 -5.74 17.14
N PHE A 325 29.92 -6.86 17.76
CA PHE A 325 30.69 -7.49 18.81
C PHE A 325 31.25 -8.81 18.30
N ARG A 326 32.59 -8.93 18.25
CA ARG A 326 33.27 -10.16 17.87
C ARG A 326 33.95 -10.78 19.09
N GLY A 327 33.54 -12.01 19.41
CA GLY A 327 34.03 -12.78 20.54
C GLY A 327 35.42 -13.38 20.34
N THR A 328 35.75 -14.37 21.17
CA THR A 328 37.01 -15.12 21.12
C THR A 328 36.80 -16.51 20.52
N ASP A 329 37.88 -17.29 20.39
CA ASP A 329 37.81 -18.72 20.05
C ASP A 329 37.46 -19.61 21.27
N PHE A 330 37.18 -19.01 22.43
CA PHE A 330 36.82 -19.70 23.67
C PHE A 330 35.37 -19.42 24.05
N ALA A 331 34.83 -20.22 24.97
CA ALA A 331 33.47 -20.04 25.47
C ALA A 331 33.23 -18.64 26.09
N ASP A 332 32.54 -17.79 25.36
CA ASP A 332 32.15 -16.44 25.71
C ASP A 332 30.78 -16.41 26.42
N ASN A 333 30.53 -15.37 27.21
CA ASN A 333 29.25 -15.12 27.86
C ASN A 333 28.86 -13.65 27.69
N ILE A 334 27.89 -13.37 26.81
CA ILE A 334 27.55 -12.04 26.33
C ILE A 334 26.08 -11.77 26.63
N LEU A 335 25.82 -10.73 27.41
CA LEU A 335 24.50 -10.15 27.56
C LEU A 335 24.44 -8.86 26.74
N GLY A 336 23.57 -8.84 25.73
CA GLY A 336 23.28 -7.71 24.86
C GLY A 336 22.55 -6.58 25.58
N SER A 337 22.19 -5.56 24.82
CA SER A 337 21.58 -4.34 25.33
C SER A 337 20.14 -4.20 24.86
N ALA A 338 19.59 -2.98 24.91
CA ALA A 338 18.33 -2.67 24.27
C ALA A 338 18.58 -1.99 22.92
N ARG A 339 19.63 -2.34 22.19
CA ARG A 339 19.89 -1.84 20.84
C ARG A 339 20.03 -3.03 19.92
N SER A 340 19.86 -2.78 18.63
CA SER A 340 20.17 -3.76 17.60
C SER A 340 21.68 -3.97 17.49
N GLU A 341 22.16 -5.09 18.02
CA GLU A 341 23.55 -5.52 17.95
C GLU A 341 23.77 -6.62 16.92
N ARG A 342 25.02 -6.74 16.45
CA ARG A 342 25.44 -7.90 15.66
C ARG A 342 26.54 -8.65 16.39
N PHE A 343 26.37 -9.95 16.55
CA PHE A 343 27.30 -10.83 17.21
C PHE A 343 28.01 -11.73 16.19
N ILE A 344 29.31 -11.92 16.41
CA ILE A 344 30.13 -12.91 15.70
C ILE A 344 30.74 -13.78 16.79
N LEU A 345 30.21 -14.99 16.91
CA LEU A 345 30.70 -16.02 17.81
C LEU A 345 31.59 -16.95 16.98
N GLU A 346 32.84 -17.17 17.41
CA GLU A 346 33.80 -17.99 16.67
C GLU A 346 33.76 -19.44 17.17
N GLN A 347 34.92 -19.99 17.53
CA GLN A 347 35.01 -21.28 18.19
C GLN A 347 34.56 -21.18 19.66
N GLY A 348 34.32 -22.33 20.29
CA GLY A 348 33.90 -22.39 21.69
C GLY A 348 32.40 -22.64 21.84
N ASN A 349 31.94 -22.79 23.08
CA ASN A 349 30.53 -22.97 23.39
C ASN A 349 30.04 -21.73 24.11
N ASP A 350 29.54 -20.78 23.34
CA ASP A 350 29.23 -19.44 23.84
C ASP A 350 27.81 -19.35 24.39
N THR A 351 27.55 -18.35 25.21
CA THR A 351 26.21 -17.95 25.62
C THR A 351 25.99 -16.51 25.19
N VAL A 352 24.96 -16.27 24.37
CA VAL A 352 24.54 -14.93 23.97
C VAL A 352 23.06 -14.73 24.26
N ASP A 353 22.74 -13.61 24.88
CA ASP A 353 21.38 -13.07 24.99
C ASP A 353 21.39 -11.73 24.27
N GLY A 354 20.66 -11.56 23.15
CA GLY A 354 20.68 -10.29 22.39
C GLY A 354 20.06 -9.13 23.17
N GLY A 355 19.21 -9.42 24.15
CA GLY A 355 18.55 -8.41 24.97
C GLY A 355 17.23 -7.97 24.36
N GLY A 356 17.17 -6.80 23.74
CA GLY A 356 15.92 -6.36 23.11
C GLY A 356 16.13 -5.39 21.95
N ASN A 357 15.05 -5.21 21.17
CA ASN A 357 15.07 -4.77 19.77
C ASN A 357 15.55 -5.90 18.86
N PHE A 358 16.19 -5.56 17.74
CA PHE A 358 16.46 -6.49 16.64
C PHE A 358 17.93 -6.87 16.60
N ASP A 359 18.28 -8.07 17.02
CA ASP A 359 19.65 -8.54 17.16
C ASP A 359 20.02 -9.57 16.09
N THR A 360 21.28 -9.57 15.67
CA THR A 360 21.77 -10.45 14.59
C THR A 360 22.89 -11.35 15.06
N LEU A 361 22.79 -12.65 14.82
CA LEU A 361 23.90 -13.59 14.91
C LEU A 361 24.43 -13.96 13.52
N ARG A 362 25.76 -13.89 13.34
CA ARG A 362 26.39 -13.94 12.02
C ARG A 362 27.36 -15.11 11.85
N TYR A 363 27.07 -16.00 10.91
CA TYR A 363 27.92 -17.11 10.48
C TYR A 363 28.49 -16.93 9.06
N ASP A 364 28.24 -15.77 8.43
CA ASP A 364 28.65 -15.42 7.07
C ASP A 364 30.17 -15.08 6.97
N ARG A 365 31.02 -15.97 7.49
CA ARG A 365 32.48 -15.82 7.63
C ARG A 365 33.22 -16.99 6.98
N GLY A 366 34.47 -16.74 6.59
CA GLY A 366 35.35 -17.82 6.12
C GLY A 366 35.64 -18.80 7.26
N GLY A 367 35.71 -20.10 6.93
CA GLY A 367 35.97 -21.17 7.91
C GLY A 367 34.70 -21.76 8.54
N VAL A 368 33.54 -21.14 8.37
CA VAL A 368 32.27 -21.64 8.92
C VAL A 368 31.66 -22.68 7.98
N GLY A 369 31.40 -23.88 8.49
CA GLY A 369 30.63 -24.91 7.79
C GLY A 369 29.13 -24.76 8.08
N ALA A 370 28.33 -25.73 7.64
CA ALA A 370 26.89 -25.76 7.88
C ALA A 370 26.53 -25.52 9.36
N VAL A 371 25.54 -24.65 9.58
CA VAL A 371 24.99 -24.30 10.89
C VAL A 371 23.57 -24.84 11.06
N ASN A 372 23.27 -25.26 12.29
CA ASN A 372 21.96 -25.73 12.71
C ASN A 372 21.47 -24.85 13.88
N VAL A 373 20.49 -24.00 13.59
CA VAL A 373 19.83 -23.05 14.51
C VAL A 373 18.51 -23.67 14.99
N ASP A 374 18.32 -23.73 16.31
CA ASP A 374 17.10 -24.17 17.00
C ASP A 374 16.73 -23.12 18.06
N LEU A 375 15.89 -22.14 17.69
CA LEU A 375 15.48 -21.07 18.60
C LEU A 375 14.57 -21.55 19.73
N PRO A 376 13.59 -22.46 19.51
CA PRO A 376 12.82 -23.04 20.61
C PRO A 376 13.68 -23.79 21.63
N GLY A 377 14.76 -24.43 21.17
CA GLY A 377 15.77 -25.06 22.02
C GLY A 377 16.78 -24.08 22.63
N GLY A 378 16.90 -22.87 22.06
CA GLY A 378 17.89 -21.86 22.43
C GLY A 378 19.32 -22.28 22.11
N VAL A 379 19.54 -23.02 21.02
CA VAL A 379 20.84 -23.64 20.69
C VAL A 379 21.21 -23.44 19.23
N VAL A 380 22.49 -23.15 18.98
CA VAL A 380 23.08 -23.14 17.63
C VAL A 380 24.31 -24.03 17.60
N THR A 381 24.42 -24.88 16.59
CA THR A 381 25.56 -25.81 16.43
C THR A 381 26.15 -25.72 15.03
N GLY A 382 27.45 -25.97 14.90
CA GLY A 382 28.13 -25.94 13.61
C GLY A 382 29.62 -26.20 13.77
N THR A 383 30.41 -25.81 12.77
CA THR A 383 31.87 -25.87 12.84
C THR A 383 32.52 -24.59 12.36
N TRP A 384 33.58 -24.17 13.04
CA TRP A 384 34.48 -23.08 12.63
C TRP A 384 35.91 -23.63 12.46
N ASP A 385 36.47 -23.51 11.25
CA ASP A 385 37.75 -24.10 10.85
C ASP A 385 37.86 -25.61 11.18
N GLY A 386 36.73 -26.31 11.08
CA GLY A 386 36.61 -27.75 11.39
C GLY A 386 36.45 -28.09 12.88
N ASN A 387 36.49 -27.11 13.78
CA ASN A 387 36.21 -27.29 15.21
C ASN A 387 34.72 -27.10 15.48
N ALA A 388 34.10 -28.06 16.16
CA ALA A 388 32.67 -27.98 16.47
C ALA A 388 32.38 -27.01 17.62
N PHE A 389 31.27 -26.29 17.50
CA PHE A 389 30.73 -25.42 18.54
C PHE A 389 29.28 -25.77 18.90
N THR A 390 28.85 -25.32 20.06
CA THR A 390 27.45 -25.35 20.51
C THR A 390 27.18 -24.12 21.35
N HIS A 391 26.57 -23.10 20.73
CA HIS A 391 26.19 -21.87 21.41
C HIS A 391 24.81 -22.01 22.04
N THR A 392 24.61 -21.35 23.18
CA THR A 392 23.30 -21.10 23.78
C THR A 392 22.86 -19.68 23.42
N VAL A 393 21.68 -19.54 22.83
CA VAL A 393 21.19 -18.25 22.30
C VAL A 393 19.80 -17.94 22.83
N SER A 394 19.49 -16.66 23.04
CA SER A 394 18.15 -16.16 23.32
C SER A 394 18.00 -14.71 22.86
N ASN A 395 16.76 -14.27 22.57
CA ASN A 395 16.45 -12.92 22.10
C ASN A 395 17.35 -12.52 20.91
N ILE A 396 17.33 -13.35 19.87
CA ILE A 396 18.02 -13.08 18.59
C ILE A 396 16.98 -13.23 17.49
N GLU A 397 16.71 -12.16 16.77
CA GLU A 397 15.68 -12.12 15.73
C GLU A 397 16.25 -12.42 14.34
N GLN A 398 17.54 -12.12 14.09
CA GLN A 398 18.18 -12.38 12.81
C GLN A 398 19.31 -13.41 12.88
N PHE A 399 19.28 -14.37 11.96
CA PHE A 399 20.39 -15.28 11.70
C PHE A 399 20.87 -15.14 10.27
N ARG A 400 22.20 -15.03 10.13
CA ARG A 400 22.89 -15.13 8.85
C ARG A 400 23.67 -16.42 8.80
N GLY A 401 23.32 -17.28 7.85
CA GLY A 401 23.90 -18.59 7.62
C GLY A 401 25.38 -18.56 7.26
N SER A 402 25.94 -19.75 7.12
CA SER A 402 27.28 -19.95 6.57
C SER A 402 27.30 -19.55 5.09
N ARG A 403 28.47 -19.23 4.53
CA ARG A 403 28.53 -18.75 3.14
C ARG A 403 28.20 -19.81 2.10
N ASP A 404 28.53 -21.07 2.38
CA ASP A 404 28.53 -22.17 1.41
C ASP A 404 28.01 -23.51 1.99
N GLY A 405 27.47 -23.49 3.21
CA GLY A 405 27.03 -24.69 3.92
C GLY A 405 25.52 -24.87 3.85
N ASN A 406 25.08 -26.13 3.80
CA ASN A 406 23.66 -26.47 3.87
C ASN A 406 23.15 -26.30 5.31
N ASP A 407 22.54 -25.16 5.57
CA ASP A 407 22.10 -24.73 6.87
C ASP A 407 20.70 -25.23 7.21
N PHE A 408 20.45 -25.42 8.51
CA PHE A 408 19.11 -25.67 9.05
C PHE A 408 18.79 -24.57 10.04
N MET A 409 17.66 -23.88 9.87
CA MET A 409 17.20 -22.85 10.79
C MET A 409 15.75 -23.05 11.18
N LEU A 410 15.51 -23.22 12.48
CA LEU A 410 14.18 -23.34 13.07
C LEU A 410 13.91 -22.15 13.98
N GLY A 411 12.92 -21.35 13.59
CA GLY A 411 12.38 -20.21 14.30
C GLY A 411 11.53 -20.57 15.50
N ASP A 412 11.17 -19.55 16.28
CA ASP A 412 10.40 -19.71 17.51
C ASP A 412 8.95 -19.22 17.38
N GLY A 413 8.52 -18.27 18.19
CA GLY A 413 7.15 -17.75 18.16
C GLY A 413 7.09 -16.25 18.02
N GLY A 414 8.20 -15.63 17.61
CA GLY A 414 8.28 -14.22 17.26
C GLY A 414 8.92 -14.05 15.89
N ASP A 415 8.80 -12.85 15.33
CA ASP A 415 9.24 -12.52 13.98
C ASP A 415 10.75 -12.77 13.78
N ASN A 416 11.09 -13.74 12.92
CA ASN A 416 12.45 -14.17 12.64
C ASN A 416 12.90 -13.75 11.22
N LEU A 417 14.14 -13.28 11.09
CA LEU A 417 14.79 -13.02 9.80
C LEU A 417 15.93 -14.02 9.57
N PHE A 418 15.72 -14.99 8.68
CA PHE A 418 16.73 -15.96 8.28
C PHE A 418 17.27 -15.66 6.89
N ASP A 419 18.59 -15.64 6.77
CA ASP A 419 19.32 -15.36 5.53
C ASP A 419 20.43 -16.39 5.34
N ALA A 420 20.17 -17.42 4.52
CA ALA A 420 20.96 -18.66 4.52
C ALA A 420 22.20 -18.63 3.60
N TYR A 421 22.20 -17.81 2.55
CA TYR A 421 23.28 -17.67 1.56
C TYR A 421 23.39 -18.84 0.57
N ASN A 422 24.57 -19.41 0.36
CA ASN A 422 24.71 -20.50 -0.61
C ASN A 422 24.61 -21.83 0.13
N GLY A 423 23.90 -22.79 -0.43
CA GLY A 423 23.64 -24.06 0.24
C GLY A 423 22.34 -24.66 -0.27
N ASN A 424 22.07 -25.92 0.04
CA ASN A 424 20.69 -26.40 -0.02
C ASN A 424 20.16 -26.37 1.41
N ASP A 425 19.45 -25.31 1.74
CA ASP A 425 19.12 -24.92 3.10
C ASP A 425 17.71 -25.35 3.48
N THR A 426 17.44 -25.39 4.78
CA THR A 426 16.11 -25.67 5.33
C THR A 426 15.76 -24.63 6.38
N LEU A 427 14.79 -23.78 6.08
CA LEU A 427 14.35 -22.69 6.93
C LEU A 427 12.89 -22.91 7.34
N VAL A 428 12.61 -22.81 8.63
CA VAL A 428 11.27 -22.96 9.20
C VAL A 428 11.01 -21.80 10.14
N GLY A 429 10.04 -20.93 9.85
CA GLY A 429 9.69 -19.77 10.66
C GLY A 429 8.94 -20.14 11.94
N SER A 430 7.92 -20.98 11.79
CA SER A 430 7.00 -21.48 12.83
C SER A 430 5.81 -20.57 13.13
N ALA A 431 5.95 -19.55 13.96
CA ALA A 431 4.86 -18.62 14.26
C ALA A 431 5.44 -17.21 14.43
N GLY A 432 4.68 -16.19 14.04
CA GLY A 432 5.19 -14.83 13.90
C GLY A 432 5.33 -14.46 12.43
N ASN A 433 5.54 -13.17 12.16
CA ASN A 433 5.68 -12.71 10.77
C ASN A 433 7.14 -12.87 10.32
N ASP A 434 7.47 -14.03 9.76
CA ASP A 434 8.84 -14.40 9.46
C ASP A 434 9.29 -13.92 8.08
N THR A 435 10.61 -13.72 7.92
CA THR A 435 11.24 -13.49 6.62
C THR A 435 12.34 -14.52 6.41
N LEU A 436 12.13 -15.43 5.46
CA LEU A 436 13.01 -16.55 5.16
C LEU A 436 13.63 -16.36 3.77
N ARG A 437 14.96 -16.32 3.69
CA ARG A 437 15.71 -16.20 2.43
C ARG A 437 16.67 -17.37 2.26
N GLY A 438 16.40 -18.23 1.28
CA GLY A 438 17.28 -19.32 0.87
C GLY A 438 18.53 -18.78 0.16
N ARG A 439 18.31 -18.04 -0.93
CA ARG A 439 19.29 -17.53 -1.90
C ARG A 439 19.80 -18.60 -2.85
N ASP A 440 21.06 -19.03 -2.77
CA ASP A 440 21.69 -19.82 -3.83
C ASP A 440 21.66 -21.31 -3.46
N GLY A 441 20.82 -22.09 -4.14
CA GLY A 441 20.75 -23.54 -4.06
C GLY A 441 19.31 -24.02 -4.01
N ASN A 442 19.08 -25.31 -3.72
CA ASN A 442 17.73 -25.88 -3.72
C ASN A 442 17.24 -25.92 -2.28
N ASP A 443 16.46 -24.91 -1.91
CA ASP A 443 16.10 -24.61 -0.55
C ASP A 443 14.71 -25.10 -0.19
N SER A 444 14.48 -25.35 1.10
CA SER A 444 13.17 -25.71 1.66
C SER A 444 12.77 -24.68 2.71
N LEU A 445 11.79 -23.84 2.38
CA LEU A 445 11.30 -22.77 3.23
C LEU A 445 9.87 -23.08 3.69
N VAL A 446 9.61 -22.98 4.99
CA VAL A 446 8.28 -23.13 5.60
C VAL A 446 8.02 -21.92 6.49
N GLY A 447 7.04 -21.10 6.16
CA GLY A 447 6.64 -19.92 6.94
C GLY A 447 6.08 -20.35 8.29
N GLY A 448 4.86 -20.86 8.28
CA GLY A 448 4.21 -21.41 9.47
C GLY A 448 2.86 -20.76 9.74
N ALA A 449 2.79 -19.90 10.74
CA ALA A 449 1.57 -19.21 11.16
C ALA A 449 1.84 -17.71 11.24
N ASP A 450 0.82 -16.91 10.94
CA ASP A 450 0.91 -15.46 10.74
C ASP A 450 1.53 -15.09 9.37
N ASP A 451 1.71 -13.81 9.08
CA ASP A 451 1.97 -13.33 7.71
C ASP A 451 3.47 -13.43 7.36
N ASP A 452 3.84 -14.42 6.53
CA ASP A 452 5.24 -14.74 6.24
C ASP A 452 5.74 -14.23 4.88
N ARG A 453 7.06 -14.03 4.78
CA ARG A 453 7.75 -13.73 3.52
C ARG A 453 8.83 -14.77 3.22
N LEU A 454 8.62 -15.54 2.15
CA LEU A 454 9.54 -16.58 1.70
C LEU A 454 10.18 -16.19 0.36
N GLU A 455 11.51 -16.23 0.29
CA GLU A 455 12.31 -16.00 -0.92
C GLU A 455 13.23 -17.20 -1.16
N GLY A 456 12.93 -18.01 -2.19
CA GLY A 456 13.73 -19.16 -2.63
C GLY A 456 15.08 -18.72 -3.17
N GLY A 457 15.09 -18.10 -4.35
CA GLY A 457 16.29 -17.50 -4.93
C GLY A 457 16.72 -18.23 -6.20
N GLU A 458 17.97 -18.70 -6.26
CA GLU A 458 18.53 -19.44 -7.39
C GLU A 458 18.55 -20.94 -7.09
N GLY A 459 17.72 -21.75 -7.75
CA GLY A 459 17.69 -23.19 -7.60
C GLY A 459 16.27 -23.72 -7.71
N ASN A 460 16.06 -25.00 -7.44
CA ASN A 460 14.70 -25.57 -7.46
C ASN A 460 14.20 -25.63 -6.02
N ASP A 461 13.42 -24.63 -5.65
CA ASP A 461 13.06 -24.38 -4.26
C ASP A 461 11.70 -24.98 -3.90
N THR A 462 11.49 -25.21 -2.61
CA THR A 462 10.21 -25.65 -2.04
C THR A 462 9.78 -24.61 -1.00
N LEU A 463 8.73 -23.85 -1.30
CA LEU A 463 8.18 -22.81 -0.42
C LEU A 463 6.79 -23.22 0.06
N ILE A 464 6.58 -23.22 1.37
CA ILE A 464 5.29 -23.50 2.00
C ILE A 464 4.95 -22.31 2.90
N GLY A 465 3.91 -21.54 2.56
CA GLY A 465 3.48 -20.36 3.33
C GLY A 465 2.97 -20.78 4.71
N GLY A 466 1.76 -21.33 4.75
CA GLY A 466 1.21 -21.89 5.98
C GLY A 466 -0.18 -21.35 6.26
N ALA A 467 -0.34 -20.65 7.38
CA ALA A 467 -1.58 -19.95 7.73
C ALA A 467 -1.24 -18.48 7.95
N GLY A 468 -2.03 -17.55 7.42
CA GLY A 468 -1.63 -16.15 7.34
C GLY A 468 -1.56 -15.71 5.88
N SER A 469 -1.49 -14.41 5.66
CA SER A 469 -1.39 -13.80 4.33
C SER A 469 0.06 -13.79 3.87
N ASP A 470 0.47 -14.79 3.10
CA ASP A 470 1.88 -15.04 2.83
C ASP A 470 2.36 -14.44 1.50
N GLN A 471 3.67 -14.14 1.44
CA GLN A 471 4.36 -13.76 0.21
C GLN A 471 5.39 -14.83 -0.16
N LEU A 472 5.16 -15.55 -1.26
CA LEU A 472 6.06 -16.60 -1.72
C LEU A 472 6.72 -16.19 -3.04
N ARG A 473 8.06 -16.17 -3.05
CA ARG A 473 8.87 -15.83 -4.23
C ARG A 473 9.80 -16.99 -4.56
N GLY A 474 9.51 -17.72 -5.64
CA GLY A 474 10.32 -18.86 -6.11
C GLY A 474 11.71 -18.42 -6.55
N GLY A 475 11.76 -17.55 -7.56
CA GLY A 475 13.02 -17.03 -8.10
C GLY A 475 13.40 -17.75 -9.39
N ASN A 476 14.67 -18.09 -9.57
CA ASN A 476 15.18 -18.77 -10.76
C ASN A 476 15.27 -20.28 -10.51
N GLY A 477 14.55 -21.08 -11.29
CA GLY A 477 14.65 -22.54 -11.28
C GLY A 477 13.29 -23.18 -11.39
N ASN A 478 13.13 -24.45 -11.03
CA ASN A 478 11.83 -25.11 -11.12
C ASN A 478 11.24 -25.25 -9.73
N ASP A 479 10.41 -24.30 -9.35
CA ASP A 479 10.02 -24.15 -7.96
C ASP A 479 8.70 -24.86 -7.64
N PHE A 480 8.56 -25.30 -6.39
CA PHE A 480 7.32 -25.80 -5.83
C PHE A 480 6.84 -24.84 -4.75
N LEU A 481 5.64 -24.28 -4.93
CA LEU A 481 5.04 -23.31 -4.02
C LEU A 481 3.69 -23.85 -3.51
N ASP A 482 3.49 -23.83 -2.21
CA ASP A 482 2.23 -24.18 -1.55
C ASP A 482 1.85 -23.03 -0.60
N PRO A 483 0.84 -22.21 -0.91
CA PRO A 483 0.39 -21.15 0.00
C PRO A 483 -0.04 -21.70 1.37
N GLY A 484 -0.41 -22.97 1.48
CA GLY A 484 -0.75 -23.61 2.75
C GLY A 484 -2.25 -23.65 3.03
N SER A 485 -2.61 -23.86 4.30
CA SER A 485 -3.99 -24.09 4.73
C SER A 485 -4.55 -22.86 5.43
N ASN A 486 -5.01 -21.90 4.62
CA ASN A 486 -5.42 -20.61 5.12
C ASN A 486 -6.84 -20.22 4.65
N THR A 487 -7.29 -19.03 5.02
CA THR A 487 -8.62 -18.48 4.72
C THR A 487 -8.52 -17.01 4.29
N ASP A 488 -7.35 -16.60 3.81
CA ASP A 488 -6.87 -15.22 3.67
C ASP A 488 -6.23 -15.00 2.27
N PHE A 489 -5.33 -14.01 2.14
CA PHE A 489 -4.80 -13.53 0.88
C PHE A 489 -3.32 -13.89 0.73
N ASP A 490 -2.96 -14.69 -0.28
CA ASP A 490 -1.56 -14.97 -0.61
C ASP A 490 -1.11 -14.28 -1.89
N ASP A 491 0.13 -13.80 -1.90
CA ASP A 491 0.80 -13.23 -3.07
C ASP A 491 1.97 -14.12 -3.52
N ILE A 492 1.81 -14.75 -4.68
CA ILE A 492 2.80 -15.68 -5.22
C ILE A 492 3.46 -15.10 -6.47
N ASP A 493 4.80 -15.04 -6.42
CA ASP A 493 5.66 -14.83 -7.57
C ASP A 493 6.52 -16.07 -7.82
N ALA A 494 6.11 -16.88 -8.79
CA ALA A 494 6.84 -18.11 -9.10
C ALA A 494 8.20 -17.88 -9.79
N GLY A 495 8.50 -16.67 -10.27
CA GLY A 495 9.78 -16.37 -10.91
C GLY A 495 9.99 -17.02 -12.29
N ALA A 496 11.21 -17.44 -12.62
CA ALA A 496 11.60 -18.03 -13.91
C ALA A 496 11.82 -19.53 -13.78
N GLY A 497 11.36 -20.30 -14.77
CA GLY A 497 11.53 -21.75 -14.90
C GLY A 497 10.19 -22.48 -14.92
N VAL A 498 10.21 -23.80 -14.64
CA VAL A 498 9.02 -24.67 -14.71
C VAL A 498 8.47 -24.89 -13.30
N ASP A 499 7.53 -24.05 -12.91
CA ASP A 499 7.08 -23.94 -11.52
C ASP A 499 5.73 -24.63 -11.31
N THR A 500 5.50 -25.06 -10.08
CA THR A 500 4.24 -25.69 -9.66
C THR A 500 3.70 -24.99 -8.42
N ILE A 501 2.46 -24.51 -8.49
CA ILE A 501 1.71 -23.98 -7.34
C ILE A 501 0.65 -25.02 -6.96
N GLN A 502 0.62 -25.43 -5.68
CA GLN A 502 -0.34 -26.40 -5.14
C GLN A 502 -1.41 -25.70 -4.29
N THR A 503 -2.69 -25.79 -4.67
CA THR A 503 -3.79 -25.10 -3.95
C THR A 503 -4.68 -26.03 -3.13
N ALA A 504 -4.38 -27.32 -3.08
CA ALA A 504 -5.24 -28.34 -2.47
C ALA A 504 -5.56 -28.11 -0.97
N SER A 505 -4.80 -27.25 -0.31
CA SER A 505 -4.92 -26.94 1.12
C SER A 505 -5.75 -25.68 1.42
N LEU A 506 -6.10 -24.87 0.40
CA LEU A 506 -6.78 -23.58 0.56
C LEU A 506 -8.21 -23.73 1.13
N GLY A 507 -8.59 -22.77 1.96
CA GLY A 507 -9.93 -22.65 2.52
C GLY A 507 -10.94 -22.04 1.56
N ALA A 508 -12.23 -22.16 1.90
CA ALA A 508 -13.34 -21.64 1.08
C ALA A 508 -13.39 -20.10 1.00
N THR A 509 -12.56 -19.38 1.76
CA THR A 509 -12.48 -17.91 1.73
C THR A 509 -11.09 -17.44 1.33
N SER A 510 -10.21 -18.31 0.83
CA SER A 510 -8.88 -17.91 0.38
C SER A 510 -8.96 -17.17 -0.95
N PHE A 511 -8.16 -16.11 -1.08
CA PHE A 511 -7.84 -15.47 -2.34
C PHE A 511 -6.37 -15.73 -2.67
N LEU A 512 -6.09 -16.27 -3.84
CA LEU A 512 -4.73 -16.50 -4.30
C LEU A 512 -4.39 -15.53 -5.42
N ASN A 513 -3.43 -14.63 -5.22
CA ASN A 513 -2.87 -13.81 -6.28
C ASN A 513 -1.61 -14.47 -6.87
N VAL A 514 -1.59 -14.68 -8.18
CA VAL A 514 -0.42 -15.20 -8.90
C VAL A 514 0.10 -14.17 -9.89
N ALA A 515 1.35 -13.80 -9.71
CA ALA A 515 2.06 -12.82 -10.53
C ALA A 515 3.48 -13.27 -10.87
N HIS A 516 4.17 -12.44 -11.64
CA HIS A 516 5.55 -12.65 -12.08
C HIS A 516 6.38 -11.37 -12.00
N TYR A 517 6.25 -10.63 -10.89
CA TYR A 517 6.85 -9.31 -10.67
C TYR A 517 8.39 -9.29 -10.73
N SER A 518 9.02 -10.39 -10.37
CA SER A 518 10.48 -10.57 -10.35
C SER A 518 11.10 -10.75 -11.73
N LEU A 519 10.30 -11.10 -12.74
CA LEU A 519 10.78 -11.19 -14.11
C LEU A 519 11.00 -9.78 -14.66
N SER A 520 12.25 -9.46 -15.00
CA SER A 520 12.50 -8.27 -15.82
C SER A 520 11.71 -8.43 -17.10
N ASP A 521 10.69 -7.61 -17.32
CA ASP A 521 9.78 -7.69 -18.45
C ASP A 521 10.56 -7.86 -19.76
N SER A 522 10.68 -9.11 -20.18
CA SER A 522 11.55 -9.52 -21.28
C SER A 522 10.95 -9.18 -22.64
N GLY A 523 9.79 -8.52 -22.65
CA GLY A 523 9.02 -8.23 -23.85
C GLY A 523 8.36 -9.50 -24.42
N ILE A 524 7.99 -10.47 -23.58
CA ILE A 524 7.45 -11.77 -24.00
C ILE A 524 5.96 -11.86 -23.66
N PRO A 525 5.09 -12.02 -24.68
CA PRO A 525 3.70 -12.40 -24.48
C PRO A 525 3.55 -13.71 -23.70
N GLN A 526 2.71 -13.68 -22.69
CA GLN A 526 2.29 -14.85 -21.94
C GLN A 526 1.06 -15.49 -22.59
N VAL A 527 0.95 -16.81 -22.44
CA VAL A 527 -0.29 -17.55 -22.70
C VAL A 527 -0.79 -18.12 -21.39
N ILE A 528 -1.86 -17.54 -20.87
CA ILE A 528 -2.55 -17.95 -19.67
C ILE A 528 -3.71 -18.85 -20.09
N THR A 529 -3.79 -20.05 -19.52
CA THR A 529 -4.93 -20.95 -19.68
C THR A 529 -5.48 -21.30 -18.31
N VAL A 530 -6.76 -21.00 -18.07
CA VAL A 530 -7.47 -21.39 -16.84
C VAL A 530 -8.51 -22.44 -17.20
N ASN A 531 -8.53 -23.56 -16.47
CA ASN A 531 -9.50 -24.65 -16.68
C ASN A 531 -10.49 -24.72 -15.51
N ALA A 532 -11.78 -24.75 -15.81
CA ALA A 532 -12.84 -24.72 -14.80
C ALA A 532 -12.87 -25.95 -13.88
N THR A 533 -12.22 -27.05 -14.28
CA THR A 533 -12.22 -28.34 -13.58
C THR A 533 -10.82 -28.96 -13.50
N GLY A 534 -9.77 -28.13 -13.48
CA GLY A 534 -8.42 -28.63 -13.30
C GLY A 534 -7.37 -27.57 -13.04
N ASN A 535 -6.27 -27.69 -13.77
CA ASN A 535 -5.09 -26.85 -13.57
C ASN A 535 -5.19 -25.58 -14.42
N ALA A 536 -4.62 -24.49 -13.93
CA ALA A 536 -4.27 -23.34 -14.76
C ALA A 536 -2.79 -23.39 -15.13
N THR A 537 -2.41 -22.80 -16.26
CA THR A 537 -1.04 -22.71 -16.74
C THR A 537 -0.73 -21.33 -17.26
N ILE A 538 0.44 -20.80 -16.93
CA ILE A 538 0.98 -19.54 -17.44
C ILE A 538 2.26 -19.89 -18.21
N ASP A 539 2.23 -19.79 -19.53
CA ASP A 539 3.40 -19.97 -20.40
C ASP A 539 4.16 -18.64 -20.52
N LYS A 540 5.37 -18.58 -19.96
CA LYS A 540 6.25 -17.40 -19.90
C LYS A 540 7.28 -17.42 -21.05
N GLY A 541 7.06 -18.25 -22.07
CA GLY A 541 7.94 -18.43 -23.20
C GLY A 541 9.27 -19.09 -22.81
N PHE A 542 10.40 -18.44 -23.13
CA PHE A 542 11.71 -19.00 -22.78
C PHE A 542 12.03 -18.93 -21.28
N GLN A 543 11.25 -18.16 -20.50
CA GLN A 543 11.34 -18.08 -19.05
C GLN A 543 10.59 -19.23 -18.36
N GLY A 544 10.07 -20.21 -19.12
CA GLY A 544 9.44 -21.41 -18.57
C GLY A 544 7.93 -21.29 -18.41
N THR A 545 7.34 -22.08 -17.51
CA THR A 545 5.89 -22.24 -17.37
C THR A 545 5.51 -22.40 -15.91
N THR A 546 4.49 -21.69 -15.43
CA THR A 546 3.94 -21.90 -14.08
C THR A 546 2.64 -22.70 -14.19
N THR A 547 2.52 -23.79 -13.44
CA THR A 547 1.30 -24.62 -13.38
C THR A 547 0.65 -24.49 -12.01
N ILE A 548 -0.59 -24.02 -11.97
CA ILE A 548 -1.43 -23.96 -10.76
C ILE A 548 -2.28 -25.23 -10.73
N LEU A 549 -1.99 -26.14 -9.81
CA LEU A 549 -2.74 -27.39 -9.65
C LEU A 549 -4.05 -27.12 -8.90
N ASN A 550 -5.17 -27.67 -9.39
CA ASN A 550 -6.50 -27.48 -8.80
C ASN A 550 -6.90 -26.00 -8.68
N ALA A 551 -6.71 -25.23 -9.75
CA ALA A 551 -7.07 -23.81 -9.81
C ALA A 551 -8.57 -23.56 -9.54
N GLU A 552 -9.41 -24.59 -9.71
CA GLU A 552 -10.82 -24.59 -9.31
C GLU A 552 -11.07 -24.29 -7.82
N ILE A 553 -10.13 -24.64 -6.93
CA ILE A 553 -10.27 -24.46 -5.48
C ILE A 553 -10.29 -22.96 -5.11
N PRO A 554 -9.28 -22.15 -5.43
CA PRO A 554 -9.33 -20.72 -5.14
C PRO A 554 -10.45 -20.01 -5.91
N MET A 555 -10.77 -20.45 -7.15
CA MET A 555 -11.89 -19.89 -7.90
C MET A 555 -13.24 -20.08 -7.20
N LEU A 556 -13.54 -21.27 -6.68
CA LEU A 556 -14.77 -21.54 -5.91
C LEU A 556 -14.72 -21.00 -4.46
N GLY A 557 -13.57 -20.48 -4.04
CA GLY A 557 -13.34 -19.84 -2.76
C GLY A 557 -13.67 -18.35 -2.80
N TYR A 558 -12.70 -17.50 -2.42
CA TYR A 558 -12.83 -16.04 -2.51
C TYR A 558 -12.20 -15.46 -3.78
N GLY A 559 -11.44 -16.25 -4.55
CA GLY A 559 -10.96 -15.88 -5.88
C GLY A 559 -9.57 -16.37 -6.24
N LEU A 560 -9.31 -16.44 -7.54
CA LEU A 560 -7.97 -16.55 -8.12
C LEU A 560 -7.64 -15.25 -8.85
N GLY A 561 -6.55 -14.58 -8.49
CA GLY A 561 -5.98 -13.45 -9.21
C GLY A 561 -4.85 -13.91 -10.13
N ILE A 562 -4.85 -13.46 -11.38
CA ILE A 562 -3.75 -13.68 -12.33
C ILE A 562 -3.35 -12.34 -12.95
N VAL A 563 -2.05 -12.05 -12.85
CA VAL A 563 -1.45 -10.83 -13.44
C VAL A 563 -0.61 -11.20 -14.65
N GLY A 564 -0.94 -10.61 -15.80
CA GLY A 564 -0.18 -10.70 -17.04
C GLY A 564 1.16 -9.94 -16.98
N SER A 565 1.87 -9.96 -18.10
CA SER A 565 3.08 -9.16 -18.36
C SER A 565 2.73 -7.72 -18.76
N ASN A 566 3.70 -6.85 -19.09
CA ASN A 566 3.38 -5.58 -19.76
C ASN A 566 3.45 -5.69 -21.29
N THR A 567 3.27 -6.90 -21.85
CA THR A 567 3.14 -7.14 -23.29
C THR A 567 1.81 -7.78 -23.63
N GLY A 568 1.43 -7.77 -24.91
CA GLY A 568 0.13 -8.31 -25.33
C GLY A 568 0.02 -9.81 -25.10
N ASP A 569 -0.71 -10.18 -24.06
CA ASP A 569 -0.90 -11.53 -23.54
C ASP A 569 -2.18 -12.17 -24.09
N ILE A 570 -2.26 -13.50 -23.97
CA ILE A 570 -3.44 -14.27 -24.36
C ILE A 570 -3.96 -15.00 -23.13
N PHE A 571 -5.20 -14.73 -22.75
CA PHE A 571 -5.92 -15.37 -21.66
C PHE A 571 -7.04 -16.25 -22.25
N ASP A 572 -6.86 -17.58 -22.18
CA ASP A 572 -7.86 -18.59 -22.52
C ASP A 572 -8.53 -19.07 -21.22
N LEU A 573 -9.72 -18.54 -20.93
CA LEU A 573 -10.33 -18.61 -19.61
C LEU A 573 -11.61 -19.45 -19.62
N ASP A 574 -11.59 -20.51 -18.80
CA ASP A 574 -12.73 -21.36 -18.50
C ASP A 574 -13.02 -21.28 -16.99
N VAL A 575 -14.00 -20.47 -16.61
CA VAL A 575 -14.48 -20.30 -15.24
C VAL A 575 -15.86 -20.93 -15.11
N SER A 576 -16.03 -21.87 -14.17
CA SER A 576 -17.34 -22.50 -13.91
C SER A 576 -18.24 -21.60 -13.08
N ASP A 577 -19.56 -21.79 -13.20
CA ASP A 577 -20.58 -21.20 -12.33
C ASP A 577 -20.20 -21.30 -10.83
N GLY A 578 -20.31 -20.17 -10.13
CA GLY A 578 -19.86 -19.98 -8.76
C GLY A 578 -18.35 -19.77 -8.56
N GLY A 579 -17.54 -19.87 -9.62
CA GLY A 579 -16.12 -19.54 -9.60
C GLY A 579 -15.87 -18.05 -9.85
N TYR A 580 -14.84 -17.48 -9.21
CA TYR A 580 -14.43 -16.09 -9.35
C TYR A 580 -12.95 -15.98 -9.75
N LEU A 581 -12.70 -15.29 -10.86
CA LEU A 581 -11.36 -15.03 -11.42
C LEU A 581 -11.14 -13.53 -11.59
N GLU A 582 -10.05 -13.01 -11.03
CA GLU A 582 -9.58 -11.64 -11.22
C GLU A 582 -8.38 -11.63 -12.18
N VAL A 583 -8.42 -10.78 -13.20
CA VAL A 583 -7.40 -10.72 -14.25
C VAL A 583 -6.92 -9.29 -14.45
N THR A 584 -5.59 -9.13 -14.52
CA THR A 584 -4.93 -7.88 -14.90
C THR A 584 -4.10 -8.14 -16.15
N GLY A 585 -4.43 -7.49 -17.27
CA GLY A 585 -3.73 -7.65 -18.55
C GLY A 585 -2.33 -7.04 -18.56
N GLY A 586 -2.17 -5.85 -17.97
CA GLY A 586 -0.91 -5.11 -17.90
C GLY A 586 -0.95 -3.87 -18.78
N ARG A 587 0.11 -3.63 -19.58
CA ARG A 587 0.16 -2.52 -20.57
C ARG A 587 0.10 -3.00 -22.02
N GLY A 588 -0.16 -4.29 -22.22
CA GLY A 588 -0.12 -4.95 -23.51
C GLY A 588 -1.31 -4.61 -24.39
N ASP A 589 -1.32 -5.14 -25.62
CA ASP A 589 -2.57 -5.31 -26.36
C ASP A 589 -3.05 -6.75 -26.08
N ASP A 590 -3.90 -6.92 -25.07
CA ASP A 590 -4.24 -8.23 -24.51
C ASP A 590 -5.45 -8.87 -25.18
N THR A 591 -5.54 -10.20 -25.13
CA THR A 591 -6.70 -10.95 -25.65
C THR A 591 -7.25 -11.87 -24.60
N PHE A 592 -8.52 -11.70 -24.25
CA PHE A 592 -9.28 -12.52 -23.30
C PHE A 592 -10.35 -13.32 -24.03
N ASP A 593 -10.30 -14.64 -23.94
CA ASP A 593 -11.33 -15.56 -24.45
C ASP A 593 -12.12 -16.14 -23.27
N LEU A 594 -13.38 -15.71 -23.15
CA LEU A 594 -14.36 -16.14 -22.16
C LEU A 594 -15.44 -17.03 -22.78
N SER A 595 -15.27 -17.50 -24.02
CA SER A 595 -16.34 -18.11 -24.82
C SER A 595 -16.96 -19.39 -24.25
N VAL A 596 -16.30 -20.01 -23.27
CA VAL A 596 -16.76 -21.20 -22.55
C VAL A 596 -17.02 -20.95 -21.06
N SER A 597 -16.70 -19.75 -20.56
CA SER A 597 -16.87 -19.37 -19.17
C SER A 597 -18.33 -19.14 -18.82
N THR A 598 -18.68 -19.49 -17.58
CA THR A 598 -20.01 -19.33 -16.98
C THR A 598 -19.96 -18.70 -15.59
N GLY A 599 -18.81 -18.70 -14.90
CA GLY A 599 -18.65 -18.05 -13.59
C GLY A 599 -18.45 -16.53 -13.65
N GLU A 600 -17.93 -15.94 -12.58
CA GLU A 600 -17.61 -14.51 -12.47
C GLU A 600 -16.18 -14.22 -12.93
N VAL A 601 -16.02 -13.20 -13.79
CA VAL A 601 -14.70 -12.71 -14.22
C VAL A 601 -14.63 -11.22 -13.99
N LYS A 602 -13.55 -10.78 -13.34
CA LYS A 602 -13.28 -9.38 -13.05
C LYS A 602 -12.03 -8.89 -13.76
N PHE A 603 -12.18 -7.79 -14.49
CA PHE A 603 -11.07 -7.08 -15.11
C PHE A 603 -10.62 -5.90 -14.26
N LEU A 604 -9.33 -5.86 -13.96
CA LEU A 604 -8.70 -4.75 -13.28
C LEU A 604 -7.87 -3.90 -14.24
N PHE A 605 -8.27 -2.63 -14.38
CA PHE A 605 -7.58 -1.63 -15.20
C PHE A 605 -6.83 -0.58 -14.36
N GLN A 606 -6.72 -0.80 -13.04
CA GLN A 606 -6.19 0.20 -12.12
C GLN A 606 -4.67 0.22 -12.02
N ARG A 607 -4.06 -0.97 -12.05
CA ARG A 607 -2.63 -1.16 -11.80
C ARG A 607 -2.03 -2.05 -12.88
N ASP A 608 -0.83 -1.71 -13.33
CA ASP A 608 -0.08 -2.57 -14.23
C ASP A 608 0.58 -3.74 -13.47
N ALA A 609 1.27 -4.61 -14.20
CA ALA A 609 1.99 -5.74 -13.63
C ALA A 609 3.12 -5.31 -12.66
N ASN A 610 3.49 -4.04 -12.57
CA ASN A 610 4.47 -3.55 -11.58
C ASN A 610 3.81 -2.76 -10.44
N GLY A 611 2.47 -2.75 -10.37
CA GLY A 611 1.70 -2.00 -9.40
C GLY A 611 1.63 -0.50 -9.66
N ALA A 612 2.03 -0.02 -10.85
CA ALA A 612 1.91 1.38 -11.23
C ALA A 612 0.45 1.71 -11.58
N GLU A 613 -0.04 2.86 -11.12
CA GLU A 613 -1.40 3.32 -11.38
C GLU A 613 -1.62 3.70 -12.85
N ALA A 614 -2.85 3.52 -13.32
CA ALA A 614 -3.32 4.01 -14.60
C ALA A 614 -3.03 5.51 -14.77
N THR A 615 -2.85 5.96 -16.01
CA THR A 615 -2.52 7.37 -16.31
C THR A 615 -3.64 8.12 -17.02
N GLN A 616 -4.71 7.43 -17.38
CA GLN A 616 -5.87 7.93 -18.11
C GLN A 616 -7.08 7.01 -17.88
N GLY A 617 -8.28 7.47 -18.28
CA GLY A 617 -9.52 6.69 -18.16
C GLY A 617 -9.58 5.50 -19.11
N ALA A 618 -10.15 4.40 -18.65
CA ALA A 618 -10.44 3.22 -19.45
C ALA A 618 -11.62 3.47 -20.41
N VAL A 619 -11.58 2.86 -21.59
CA VAL A 619 -12.63 2.91 -22.61
C VAL A 619 -12.96 1.48 -23.03
N VAL A 620 -13.98 0.93 -22.40
CA VAL A 620 -14.40 -0.48 -22.49
C VAL A 620 -15.76 -0.55 -23.19
N ASN A 621 -15.86 -1.43 -24.19
CA ASN A 621 -17.14 -1.76 -24.83
C ASN A 621 -17.29 -3.27 -24.94
N LEU A 622 -17.96 -3.86 -23.96
CA LEU A 622 -18.13 -5.30 -23.81
C LEU A 622 -19.07 -5.87 -24.88
N THR A 623 -20.08 -5.10 -25.32
CA THR A 623 -20.93 -5.47 -26.48
C THR A 623 -20.11 -5.77 -27.75
N SER A 624 -19.07 -5.00 -28.02
CA SER A 624 -18.17 -5.21 -29.16
C SER A 624 -16.96 -6.09 -28.84
N GLY A 625 -16.74 -6.38 -27.56
CA GLY A 625 -15.56 -7.07 -27.05
C GLY A 625 -14.27 -6.24 -27.17
N LEU A 626 -14.35 -4.91 -27.24
CA LEU A 626 -13.20 -4.05 -27.47
C LEU A 626 -12.91 -3.19 -26.23
N VAL A 627 -11.69 -3.28 -25.72
CA VAL A 627 -11.13 -2.31 -24.76
C VAL A 627 -10.18 -1.42 -25.56
N SER A 628 -10.65 -0.25 -25.98
CA SER A 628 -9.84 0.64 -26.83
C SER A 628 -8.77 1.42 -26.06
N ASN A 629 -8.84 1.36 -24.73
CA ASN A 629 -7.88 1.91 -23.80
C ASN A 629 -8.16 1.29 -22.42
N ASP A 630 -7.14 0.74 -21.80
CA ASP A 630 -7.15 0.06 -20.50
C ASP A 630 -6.62 0.95 -19.35
N GLY A 631 -6.35 2.23 -19.63
CA GLY A 631 -5.77 3.16 -18.66
C GLY A 631 -4.22 3.21 -18.66
N PHE A 632 -3.56 2.24 -19.27
CA PHE A 632 -2.11 2.20 -19.49
C PHE A 632 -1.70 2.49 -20.93
N GLY A 633 -2.67 2.41 -21.85
CA GLY A 633 -2.54 2.68 -23.27
C GLY A 633 -2.27 1.38 -24.04
N GLY A 634 -3.11 1.08 -25.02
CA GLY A 634 -3.13 -0.21 -25.71
C GLY A 634 -4.52 -0.46 -26.26
N THR A 635 -4.76 -1.62 -26.84
CA THR A 635 -6.09 -2.08 -27.24
C THR A 635 -6.23 -3.56 -26.92
N ASP A 636 -7.17 -3.89 -26.05
CA ASP A 636 -7.48 -5.28 -25.69
C ASP A 636 -8.75 -5.77 -26.36
N THR A 637 -8.86 -7.09 -26.45
CA THR A 637 -10.01 -7.77 -27.03
C THR A 637 -10.56 -8.78 -26.04
N ILE A 638 -11.86 -8.69 -25.74
CA ILE A 638 -12.61 -9.66 -24.92
C ILE A 638 -13.60 -10.39 -25.84
N THR A 639 -13.49 -11.72 -25.92
CA THR A 639 -14.42 -12.56 -26.69
C THR A 639 -15.29 -13.36 -25.73
N GLY A 640 -16.61 -13.42 -25.99
CA GLY A 640 -17.52 -14.24 -25.19
C GLY A 640 -18.04 -13.60 -23.91
N GLY A 641 -17.87 -12.29 -23.71
CA GLY A 641 -18.35 -11.56 -22.53
C GLY A 641 -19.85 -11.76 -22.24
N ASP A 642 -20.69 -11.87 -23.29
CA ASP A 642 -22.13 -12.15 -23.17
C ASP A 642 -22.48 -13.56 -22.58
N GLN A 643 -21.50 -14.44 -22.33
CA GLN A 643 -21.73 -15.79 -21.82
C GLN A 643 -21.44 -15.95 -20.32
N VAL A 644 -20.84 -14.93 -19.71
CA VAL A 644 -20.38 -14.92 -18.33
C VAL A 644 -21.54 -14.51 -17.43
N ASP A 645 -21.76 -15.21 -16.30
CA ASP A 645 -22.90 -14.91 -15.42
C ASP A 645 -22.81 -13.52 -14.78
N TYR A 646 -21.57 -13.05 -14.57
CA TYR A 646 -21.30 -11.74 -13.99
C TYR A 646 -19.93 -11.20 -14.43
N LEU A 647 -19.92 -10.07 -15.11
CA LEU A 647 -18.70 -9.44 -15.61
C LEU A 647 -18.43 -8.15 -14.84
N GLN A 648 -17.38 -8.15 -14.01
CA GLN A 648 -17.03 -6.98 -13.21
C GLN A 648 -15.92 -6.15 -13.90
N VAL A 649 -16.21 -4.87 -14.13
CA VAL A 649 -15.22 -3.89 -14.60
C VAL A 649 -14.93 -2.90 -13.50
N ARG A 650 -13.65 -2.81 -13.13
CA ARG A 650 -13.18 -1.81 -12.19
C ARG A 650 -12.52 -0.66 -12.92
N GLY A 651 -13.11 0.53 -12.80
CA GLY A 651 -12.65 1.77 -13.42
C GLY A 651 -11.33 2.29 -12.86
N THR A 652 -10.76 3.30 -13.52
CA THR A 652 -9.56 4.02 -13.10
C THR A 652 -9.94 5.24 -12.24
N ALA A 653 -8.96 5.99 -11.74
CA ALA A 653 -9.21 7.26 -11.03
C ALA A 653 -9.46 8.46 -11.99
N PHE A 654 -9.76 8.18 -13.25
CA PHE A 654 -9.98 9.17 -14.31
C PHE A 654 -11.31 8.88 -14.99
N ALA A 655 -11.83 9.86 -15.74
CA ALA A 655 -13.09 9.71 -16.49
C ALA A 655 -13.05 8.51 -17.46
N ASP A 656 -13.73 7.45 -17.07
CA ASP A 656 -13.88 6.20 -17.81
C ASP A 656 -15.12 6.23 -18.73
N ILE A 657 -15.10 5.41 -19.78
CA ILE A 657 -16.25 5.14 -20.63
C ILE A 657 -16.44 3.63 -20.66
N LEU A 658 -17.45 3.15 -19.94
CA LEU A 658 -17.72 1.73 -19.74
C LEU A 658 -19.08 1.40 -20.35
N ALA A 659 -19.10 0.46 -21.30
CA ALA A 659 -20.33 -0.06 -21.88
C ALA A 659 -20.38 -1.58 -21.67
N GLY A 660 -21.44 -2.05 -21.04
CA GLY A 660 -21.71 -3.43 -20.73
C GLY A 660 -22.09 -4.28 -21.93
N SER A 661 -22.43 -5.51 -21.61
CA SER A 661 -22.72 -6.62 -22.51
C SER A 661 -24.24 -6.80 -22.64
N ASN A 662 -24.68 -7.97 -23.10
CA ASN A 662 -26.10 -8.38 -22.97
C ASN A 662 -26.35 -9.22 -21.70
N GLY A 663 -25.30 -9.55 -20.94
CA GLY A 663 -25.35 -10.29 -19.67
C GLY A 663 -25.61 -9.36 -18.48
N ALA A 664 -25.32 -9.85 -17.27
CA ALA A 664 -25.32 -9.01 -16.07
C ALA A 664 -23.91 -8.44 -15.86
N ASP A 665 -23.79 -7.13 -15.91
CA ASP A 665 -22.52 -6.43 -15.74
C ASP A 665 -22.44 -5.71 -14.39
N SER A 666 -21.22 -5.54 -13.88
CA SER A 666 -21.02 -4.76 -12.68
C SER A 666 -19.87 -3.78 -12.77
N PHE A 667 -20.18 -2.55 -12.43
CA PHE A 667 -19.27 -1.43 -12.52
C PHE A 667 -18.93 -0.94 -11.12
N ASP A 668 -17.65 -1.00 -10.81
CA ASP A 668 -17.11 -0.66 -9.51
C ASP A 668 -16.11 0.48 -9.66
N LEU A 669 -16.63 1.70 -9.54
CA LEU A 669 -15.93 2.94 -9.79
C LEU A 669 -15.22 3.38 -8.50
N ARG A 670 -13.90 3.55 -8.56
CA ARG A 670 -13.09 3.90 -7.39
C ARG A 670 -12.52 5.30 -7.61
N ASP A 671 -13.04 6.26 -6.85
CA ASP A 671 -12.45 7.55 -6.51
C ASP A 671 -12.04 8.45 -7.69
N GLY A 672 -12.91 9.42 -8.01
CA GLY A 672 -12.64 10.59 -8.84
C GLY A 672 -12.73 10.37 -10.35
N GLY A 673 -13.28 11.36 -11.07
CA GLY A 673 -13.50 11.30 -12.52
C GLY A 673 -14.97 11.35 -12.89
N ASN A 674 -15.28 11.91 -14.07
CA ASN A 674 -16.66 11.97 -14.56
C ASN A 674 -16.89 10.83 -15.54
N ASP A 675 -17.24 9.67 -14.99
CA ASP A 675 -17.39 8.45 -15.78
C ASP A 675 -18.70 8.43 -16.57
N THR A 676 -18.68 7.70 -17.69
CA THR A 676 -19.86 7.35 -18.47
C THR A 676 -20.04 5.85 -18.42
N VAL A 677 -21.11 5.38 -17.79
CA VAL A 677 -21.43 3.96 -17.66
C VAL A 677 -22.76 3.68 -18.34
N ASP A 678 -22.76 2.69 -19.22
CA ASP A 678 -23.93 2.13 -19.88
C ASP A 678 -23.97 0.62 -19.56
N GLY A 679 -24.96 0.14 -18.80
CA GLY A 679 -25.03 -1.28 -18.42
C GLY A 679 -25.32 -2.21 -19.59
N GLY A 680 -25.96 -1.72 -20.66
CA GLY A 680 -26.24 -2.49 -21.86
C GLY A 680 -27.70 -2.95 -21.95
N ALA A 681 -27.91 -4.18 -22.41
CA ALA A 681 -29.25 -4.73 -22.67
C ALA A 681 -29.70 -5.78 -21.65
N GLY A 682 -28.95 -5.92 -20.54
CA GLY A 682 -29.25 -6.78 -19.41
C GLY A 682 -30.38 -6.23 -18.53
N ASP A 683 -30.82 -7.02 -17.54
CA ASP A 683 -31.84 -6.65 -16.55
C ASP A 683 -31.27 -6.65 -15.11
N ARG A 684 -29.95 -6.68 -14.97
CA ARG A 684 -29.23 -6.82 -13.70
C ARG A 684 -27.92 -6.05 -13.68
N ASP A 685 -27.82 -4.98 -14.46
CA ASP A 685 -26.59 -4.22 -14.55
C ASP A 685 -26.42 -3.38 -13.29
N GLN A 686 -25.31 -3.59 -12.60
CA GLN A 686 -25.07 -3.05 -11.26
C GLN A 686 -23.98 -1.99 -11.25
N ILE A 687 -24.25 -0.87 -10.58
CA ILE A 687 -23.22 0.08 -10.17
C ILE A 687 -23.02 0.05 -8.65
N ARG A 688 -21.77 0.13 -8.19
CA ARG A 688 -21.42 0.04 -6.77
C ARG A 688 -20.58 1.22 -6.30
N TYR A 689 -20.99 1.83 -5.19
CA TYR A 689 -20.33 2.95 -4.53
C TYR A 689 -19.81 2.63 -3.12
N HIS A 690 -19.85 1.36 -2.70
CA HIS A 690 -19.50 0.83 -1.37
C HIS A 690 -18.08 1.15 -0.83
N ARG A 691 -17.23 1.83 -1.61
CA ARG A 691 -15.86 2.19 -1.22
C ARG A 691 -15.61 3.69 -1.14
N LEU A 692 -16.62 4.51 -1.45
CA LEU A 692 -16.51 5.96 -1.30
C LEU A 692 -16.35 6.33 0.18
N ASP A 693 -15.69 7.46 0.43
CA ASP A 693 -15.50 8.04 1.75
C ASP A 693 -16.58 9.08 2.12
N THR A 694 -17.63 9.16 1.31
CA THR A 694 -18.74 10.12 1.38
C THR A 694 -20.00 9.51 0.78
N GLY A 695 -21.16 10.07 1.11
CA GLY A 695 -22.45 9.67 0.55
C GLY A 695 -22.60 10.03 -0.93
N VAL A 696 -23.39 9.25 -1.65
CA VAL A 696 -23.66 9.41 -3.09
C VAL A 696 -25.12 9.74 -3.34
N MET A 697 -25.36 10.67 -4.28
CA MET A 697 -26.67 10.92 -4.87
C MET A 697 -26.75 10.28 -6.25
N VAL A 698 -27.58 9.26 -6.41
CA VAL A 698 -27.81 8.53 -7.67
C VAL A 698 -29.24 8.79 -8.14
N ASP A 699 -29.41 9.20 -9.40
CA ASP A 699 -30.71 9.37 -10.04
C ASP A 699 -30.69 8.64 -11.38
N LEU A 700 -31.29 7.44 -11.42
CA LEU A 700 -31.35 6.59 -12.61
C LEU A 700 -32.23 7.22 -13.70
N SER A 701 -33.31 7.92 -13.31
CA SER A 701 -34.20 8.59 -14.25
C SER A 701 -33.52 9.78 -14.97
N ALA A 702 -32.68 10.52 -14.24
CA ALA A 702 -31.83 11.57 -14.81
C ALA A 702 -30.59 11.01 -15.51
N GLY A 703 -30.24 9.74 -15.25
CA GLY A 703 -29.04 9.09 -15.74
C GLY A 703 -27.77 9.71 -15.15
N THR A 704 -27.77 10.03 -13.85
CA THR A 704 -26.65 10.72 -13.20
C THR A 704 -26.34 10.19 -11.81
N ALA A 705 -25.07 10.25 -11.41
CA ALA A 705 -24.67 10.11 -10.01
C ALA A 705 -23.65 11.16 -9.61
N THR A 706 -23.74 11.68 -8.39
CA THR A 706 -22.87 12.75 -7.88
C THR A 706 -22.47 12.51 -6.43
N ALA A 707 -21.26 12.88 -6.08
CA ALA A 707 -20.79 12.91 -4.70
C ALA A 707 -19.96 14.18 -4.44
N GLU A 708 -20.03 14.70 -3.23
CA GLU A 708 -19.21 15.82 -2.76
C GLU A 708 -18.07 15.31 -1.86
N GLY A 709 -16.84 15.79 -2.05
CA GLY A 709 -15.68 15.29 -1.28
C GLY A 709 -14.34 15.65 -1.90
N GLN A 710 -13.25 15.02 -1.44
CA GLN A 710 -11.93 15.19 -2.06
C GLN A 710 -11.91 14.64 -3.50
N ASP A 711 -12.80 13.69 -3.81
CA ASP A 711 -12.93 13.02 -5.10
C ASP A 711 -14.28 13.28 -5.78
N GLY A 712 -14.86 14.47 -5.57
CA GLY A 712 -16.20 14.79 -6.09
C GLY A 712 -16.34 14.60 -7.60
N PHE A 713 -17.44 13.99 -8.02
CA PHE A 713 -17.68 13.55 -9.40
C PHE A 713 -19.08 13.87 -9.90
N THR A 714 -19.26 13.72 -11.21
CA THR A 714 -20.58 13.64 -11.85
C THR A 714 -20.53 12.57 -12.93
N HIS A 715 -21.06 11.38 -12.62
CA HIS A 715 -21.17 10.27 -13.55
C HIS A 715 -22.41 10.44 -14.44
N SER A 716 -22.32 9.94 -15.67
CA SER A 716 -23.44 9.71 -16.57
C SER A 716 -23.76 8.22 -16.59
N LEU A 717 -25.00 7.86 -16.28
CA LEU A 717 -25.47 6.48 -16.18
C LEU A 717 -26.55 6.21 -17.24
N ALA A 718 -26.58 5.01 -17.79
CA ALA A 718 -27.63 4.52 -18.67
C ALA A 718 -27.79 3.01 -18.49
N ASN A 719 -29.03 2.51 -18.61
CA ASN A 719 -29.35 1.07 -18.51
C ASN A 719 -28.70 0.43 -17.28
N ILE A 720 -28.96 1.01 -16.10
CA ILE A 720 -28.50 0.47 -14.81
C ILE A 720 -29.75 0.12 -14.03
N GLU A 721 -29.86 -1.11 -13.56
CA GLU A 721 -31.02 -1.56 -12.79
C GLU A 721 -30.67 -1.66 -11.29
N TRP A 722 -29.41 -1.94 -10.95
CA TRP A 722 -29.00 -2.22 -9.59
C TRP A 722 -28.01 -1.17 -9.08
N VAL A 723 -28.29 -0.60 -7.90
CA VAL A 723 -27.43 0.40 -7.26
C VAL A 723 -27.09 -0.07 -5.85
N GLN A 724 -25.79 -0.09 -5.55
CA GLN A 724 -25.29 -0.23 -4.19
C GLN A 724 -24.62 1.08 -3.76
N GLY A 725 -25.12 1.65 -2.67
CA GLY A 725 -24.62 2.85 -2.02
C GLY A 725 -23.23 2.70 -1.39
N SER A 726 -22.78 3.77 -0.75
CA SER A 726 -21.57 3.89 0.05
C SER A 726 -21.80 3.34 1.47
N ASN A 727 -20.91 3.61 2.42
CA ASN A 727 -21.15 3.34 3.85
C ASN A 727 -21.50 4.63 4.61
N PHE A 728 -22.07 5.60 3.91
CA PHE A 728 -22.46 6.93 4.39
C PHE A 728 -23.83 7.27 3.82
N ASP A 729 -24.48 8.29 4.41
CA ASP A 729 -25.82 8.74 4.05
C ASP A 729 -26.00 8.98 2.53
N ASP A 730 -26.69 8.06 1.86
CA ASP A 730 -26.91 8.07 0.42
C ASP A 730 -28.32 8.56 0.05
N GLN A 731 -28.45 9.04 -1.20
CA GLN A 731 -29.74 9.36 -1.82
C GLN A 731 -29.85 8.65 -3.17
N ILE A 732 -30.67 7.61 -3.25
CA ILE A 732 -30.77 6.78 -4.45
C ILE A 732 -32.19 6.82 -4.98
N PHE A 733 -32.34 7.36 -6.19
CA PHE A 733 -33.59 7.45 -6.93
C PHE A 733 -33.56 6.48 -8.11
N GLY A 734 -34.54 5.59 -8.17
CA GLY A 734 -34.73 4.69 -9.29
C GLY A 734 -35.23 5.39 -10.55
N ASP A 735 -35.78 4.61 -11.48
CA ASP A 735 -36.46 5.01 -12.69
C ASP A 735 -37.74 4.18 -12.86
N LEU A 736 -38.40 4.26 -14.01
CA LEU A 736 -39.65 3.49 -14.25
C LEU A 736 -39.40 2.00 -14.56
N GLY A 737 -38.13 1.56 -14.52
CA GLY A 737 -37.70 0.19 -14.69
C GLY A 737 -37.96 -0.65 -13.43
N ASP A 738 -37.39 -1.85 -13.41
CA ASP A 738 -37.37 -2.69 -12.23
C ASP A 738 -36.01 -2.46 -11.55
N ASN A 739 -35.97 -1.73 -10.43
CA ASN A 739 -34.72 -1.37 -9.79
C ASN A 739 -34.46 -2.13 -8.49
N ARG A 740 -33.17 -2.35 -8.20
CA ARG A 740 -32.72 -2.87 -6.90
C ARG A 740 -31.76 -1.88 -6.25
N LEU A 741 -32.22 -1.25 -5.18
CA LEU A 741 -31.53 -0.17 -4.50
C LEU A 741 -31.11 -0.62 -3.10
N ARG A 742 -29.82 -0.49 -2.79
CA ARG A 742 -29.27 -0.84 -1.48
C ARG A 742 -28.43 0.29 -0.90
N GLY A 743 -28.77 0.76 0.29
CA GLY A 743 -28.07 1.83 1.00
C GLY A 743 -26.72 1.36 1.55
N GLN A 744 -26.76 0.34 2.43
CA GLN A 744 -25.66 -0.26 3.19
C GLN A 744 -25.58 0.28 4.62
N ASP A 745 -24.52 0.98 5.00
CA ASP A 745 -24.43 1.62 6.31
C ASP A 745 -24.67 3.11 6.09
N GLY A 746 -25.40 3.78 6.98
CA GLY A 746 -25.68 5.22 6.87
C GLY A 746 -27.15 5.53 7.05
N ASP A 747 -27.48 6.81 7.16
CA ASP A 747 -28.87 7.25 7.18
C ASP A 747 -29.34 7.47 5.73
N ASP A 748 -29.75 6.38 5.05
CA ASP A 748 -29.98 6.39 3.61
C ASP A 748 -31.42 6.74 3.23
N ALA A 749 -31.59 7.33 2.05
CA ALA A 749 -32.89 7.60 1.46
C ALA A 749 -33.00 6.95 0.06
N LEU A 750 -33.94 6.02 -0.09
CA LEU A 750 -34.15 5.21 -1.29
C LEU A 750 -35.55 5.44 -1.85
N TRP A 751 -35.66 5.69 -3.16
CA TRP A 751 -36.94 5.86 -3.88
C TRP A 751 -37.01 4.85 -5.03
N GLY A 752 -38.07 4.04 -5.06
CA GLY A 752 -38.27 3.04 -6.12
C GLY A 752 -38.30 3.63 -7.53
N ASP A 753 -38.97 4.77 -7.70
CA ASP A 753 -39.02 5.52 -8.96
C ASP A 753 -38.25 6.86 -8.89
N GLY A 754 -38.01 7.46 -10.06
CA GLY A 754 -37.23 8.69 -10.22
C GLY A 754 -37.88 10.01 -9.78
N LEU A 755 -37.04 11.03 -9.59
CA LEU A 755 -37.43 12.42 -9.30
C LEU A 755 -37.75 13.20 -10.58
N ASP A 756 -39.02 13.51 -10.90
CA ASP A 756 -39.31 14.60 -11.84
C ASP A 756 -39.67 15.95 -11.18
N ILE A 757 -38.55 16.67 -10.98
CA ILE A 757 -38.16 18.04 -10.70
C ILE A 757 -38.99 19.23 -11.26
N GLY A 758 -39.24 20.18 -10.36
CA GLY A 758 -39.29 21.61 -10.67
C GLY A 758 -40.54 22.33 -10.19
N ALA A 759 -41.58 22.37 -11.02
CA ALA A 759 -42.72 23.26 -10.80
C ALA A 759 -43.65 22.79 -9.67
N VAL A 760 -43.91 21.48 -9.57
CA VAL A 760 -44.81 20.93 -8.54
C VAL A 760 -44.13 20.96 -7.18
N ARG A 761 -42.87 20.52 -7.08
CA ARG A 761 -42.12 20.55 -5.81
C ARG A 761 -41.88 21.98 -5.30
N GLU A 762 -41.58 22.94 -6.18
CA GLU A 762 -41.41 24.35 -5.78
C GLU A 762 -42.71 24.93 -5.22
N VAL A 763 -43.83 24.77 -5.94
CA VAL A 763 -45.14 25.26 -5.49
C VAL A 763 -45.58 24.55 -4.21
N SER A 764 -45.34 23.24 -4.13
CA SER A 764 -45.64 22.41 -2.97
C SER A 764 -44.86 22.83 -1.72
N SER A 765 -43.56 23.13 -1.89
CA SER A 765 -42.71 23.66 -0.83
C SER A 765 -43.13 25.08 -0.41
N GLN A 766 -43.57 25.92 -1.36
CA GLN A 766 -44.11 27.25 -1.08
C GLN A 766 -45.40 27.18 -0.25
N VAL A 767 -46.29 26.24 -0.56
CA VAL A 767 -47.52 26.00 0.24
C VAL A 767 -47.16 25.50 1.63
N TYR A 768 -46.21 24.57 1.76
CA TYR A 768 -45.74 24.09 3.05
C TYR A 768 -45.20 25.23 3.92
N ARG A 769 -44.33 26.08 3.36
CA ARG A 769 -43.77 27.25 4.04
C ARG A 769 -44.83 28.27 4.46
N LEU A 770 -45.90 28.44 3.69
CA LEU A 770 -47.00 29.32 4.08
C LEU A 770 -47.77 28.77 5.30
N TYR A 771 -48.00 27.46 5.39
CA TYR A 771 -48.60 26.85 6.58
C TYR A 771 -47.72 27.04 7.81
N ASP A 772 -46.42 26.79 7.67
CA ASP A 772 -45.47 26.92 8.77
C ASP A 772 -45.35 28.38 9.22
N ALA A 773 -45.17 29.33 8.28
CA ALA A 773 -45.03 30.74 8.60
C ALA A 773 -46.31 31.40 9.17
N LEU A 774 -47.50 30.99 8.71
CA LEU A 774 -48.75 31.68 9.06
C LEU A 774 -49.54 30.96 10.16
N LEU A 775 -49.36 29.65 10.32
CA LEU A 775 -50.17 28.83 11.21
C LEU A 775 -49.33 28.01 12.19
N ASP A 776 -47.99 28.07 12.14
CA ASP A 776 -47.07 27.47 13.11
C ASP A 776 -47.25 25.94 13.21
N ARG A 777 -47.42 25.29 12.04
CA ARG A 777 -47.55 23.84 11.90
C ARG A 777 -47.33 23.41 10.44
N ALA A 778 -46.97 22.14 10.27
CA ALA A 778 -47.03 21.48 8.96
C ALA A 778 -48.48 21.42 8.43
N PRO A 779 -48.66 21.46 7.10
CA PRO A 779 -49.95 21.21 6.47
C PRO A 779 -50.45 19.78 6.71
N ASP A 780 -51.76 19.58 6.54
CA ASP A 780 -52.31 18.24 6.27
C ASP A 780 -52.25 17.93 4.76
N TYR A 781 -52.02 16.67 4.39
CA TYR A 781 -51.80 16.25 3.00
C TYR A 781 -52.92 16.65 2.05
N VAL A 782 -54.17 16.51 2.50
CA VAL A 782 -55.34 16.82 1.66
C VAL A 782 -55.40 18.32 1.36
N SER A 783 -55.25 19.16 2.38
CA SER A 783 -55.32 20.61 2.17
C SER A 783 -54.12 21.14 1.40
N HIS A 784 -52.92 20.63 1.66
CA HIS A 784 -51.72 21.03 0.91
C HIS A 784 -51.76 20.55 -0.54
N GLY A 785 -52.13 19.30 -0.80
CA GLY A 785 -52.32 18.79 -2.16
C GLY A 785 -53.31 19.63 -2.96
N LEU A 786 -54.43 20.03 -2.36
CA LEU A 786 -55.42 20.92 -3.02
C LEU A 786 -54.88 22.32 -3.30
N TRP A 787 -54.15 22.94 -2.37
CA TRP A 787 -53.56 24.27 -2.60
C TRP A 787 -52.45 24.23 -3.65
N THR A 788 -51.58 23.23 -3.57
CA THR A 788 -50.52 22.98 -4.54
C THR A 788 -51.11 22.78 -5.93
N GLN A 789 -52.12 21.92 -6.04
CA GLN A 789 -52.86 21.68 -7.29
C GLN A 789 -53.47 22.97 -7.83
N TRP A 790 -54.17 23.74 -7.01
CA TRP A 790 -54.82 24.97 -7.46
C TRP A 790 -53.85 26.05 -7.92
N ILE A 791 -52.63 26.09 -7.38
CA ILE A 791 -51.58 27.01 -7.81
C ILE A 791 -50.93 26.52 -9.11
N VAL A 792 -50.60 25.22 -9.20
CA VAL A 792 -50.06 24.59 -10.42
C VAL A 792 -51.03 24.72 -11.59
N ASP A 793 -52.32 24.52 -11.34
CA ASP A 793 -53.41 24.67 -12.34
C ASP A 793 -53.72 26.14 -12.69
N GLY A 794 -53.05 27.10 -12.03
CA GLY A 794 -53.26 28.54 -12.23
C GLY A 794 -54.64 29.04 -11.76
N SER A 795 -55.36 28.24 -10.98
CA SER A 795 -56.68 28.59 -10.42
C SER A 795 -56.57 29.65 -9.32
N PHE A 796 -55.44 29.67 -8.61
CA PHE A 796 -55.09 30.68 -7.61
C PHE A 796 -53.61 31.05 -7.73
N SER A 797 -53.28 32.30 -7.45
CA SER A 797 -51.89 32.73 -7.25
C SER A 797 -51.44 32.50 -5.81
N LEU A 798 -50.13 32.35 -5.58
CA LEU A 798 -49.56 32.21 -4.24
C LEU A 798 -49.94 33.38 -3.30
N GLU A 799 -50.09 34.59 -3.86
CA GLU A 799 -50.56 35.77 -3.13
C GLU A 799 -52.03 35.66 -2.68
N GLU A 800 -52.91 35.12 -3.51
CA GLU A 800 -54.32 34.89 -3.17
C GLU A 800 -54.47 33.81 -2.10
N VAL A 801 -53.61 32.79 -2.13
CA VAL A 801 -53.55 31.76 -1.08
C VAL A 801 -53.07 32.37 0.24
N SER A 802 -51.98 33.13 0.25
CA SER A 802 -51.51 33.86 1.44
C SER A 802 -52.59 34.79 2.01
N ALA A 803 -53.34 35.50 1.15
CA ALA A 803 -54.48 36.31 1.56
C ALA A 803 -55.59 35.48 2.24
N GLY A 804 -55.87 34.28 1.74
CA GLY A 804 -56.82 33.33 2.33
C GLY A 804 -56.42 32.91 3.75
N PHE A 805 -55.13 32.60 3.96
CA PHE A 805 -54.59 32.23 5.26
C PHE A 805 -54.69 33.38 6.25
N VAL A 806 -54.29 34.59 5.85
CA VAL A 806 -54.37 35.80 6.70
C VAL A 806 -55.82 36.13 7.08
N ASN A 807 -56.78 35.88 6.20
CA ASN A 807 -58.20 36.11 6.50
C ASN A 807 -58.88 34.95 7.25
N SER A 808 -58.16 33.83 7.46
CA SER A 808 -58.70 32.67 8.17
C SER A 808 -59.01 33.00 9.63
N ALA A 809 -60.02 32.33 10.19
CA ALA A 809 -60.38 32.47 11.59
C ALA A 809 -59.23 32.03 12.52
N GLU A 810 -58.38 31.11 12.06
CA GLU A 810 -57.23 30.60 12.79
C GLU A 810 -56.12 31.65 12.87
N PHE A 811 -55.71 32.22 11.74
CA PHE A 811 -54.73 33.31 11.71
C PHE A 811 -55.23 34.53 12.49
N GLN A 812 -56.50 34.94 12.30
CA GLN A 812 -57.05 36.11 13.00
C GLN A 812 -57.12 35.91 14.53
N ARG A 813 -57.25 34.67 15.01
CA ARG A 813 -57.25 34.35 16.44
C ARG A 813 -55.88 34.55 17.09
N VAL A 814 -54.80 34.28 16.34
CA VAL A 814 -53.41 34.35 16.83
C VAL A 814 -52.78 35.71 16.50
N TYR A 815 -52.91 36.14 15.24
CA TYR A 815 -52.22 37.30 14.67
C TYR A 815 -53.14 38.50 14.36
N GLY A 816 -54.47 38.36 14.46
CA GLY A 816 -55.41 39.42 14.05
C GLY A 816 -55.50 40.62 15.02
N GLY A 817 -55.17 40.41 16.29
CA GLY A 817 -55.28 41.43 17.35
C GLY A 817 -53.98 42.13 17.74
N VAL A 818 -52.83 41.63 17.27
CA VAL A 818 -51.50 42.15 17.61
C VAL A 818 -51.13 43.35 16.75
N ASP A 819 -50.26 44.24 17.24
CA ASP A 819 -49.76 45.37 16.44
C ASP A 819 -48.72 44.93 15.38
N ASN A 820 -48.28 45.84 14.51
CA ASN A 820 -47.37 45.47 13.40
C ASN A 820 -45.99 45.03 13.88
N SER A 821 -45.48 45.60 14.98
CA SER A 821 -44.20 45.22 15.56
C SER A 821 -44.29 43.86 16.24
N GLU A 822 -45.41 43.60 16.91
CA GLU A 822 -45.71 42.32 17.55
C GLU A 822 -45.98 41.22 16.51
N PHE A 823 -46.67 41.53 15.40
CA PHE A 823 -46.87 40.61 14.28
C PHE A 823 -45.55 40.13 13.66
N VAL A 824 -44.66 41.06 13.29
CA VAL A 824 -43.35 40.69 12.72
C VAL A 824 -42.47 39.99 13.77
N GLY A 825 -42.54 40.41 15.03
CA GLY A 825 -41.82 39.74 16.14
C GLY A 825 -42.23 38.27 16.28
N LEU A 826 -43.53 37.98 16.21
CA LEU A 826 -44.04 36.61 16.28
C LEU A 826 -43.62 35.74 15.09
N LEU A 827 -43.46 36.30 13.88
CA LEU A 827 -42.93 35.54 12.74
C LEU A 827 -41.49 35.08 13.00
N PHE A 828 -40.62 35.93 13.53
CA PHE A 828 -39.24 35.52 13.85
C PHE A 828 -39.17 34.56 15.05
N GLN A 829 -40.04 34.76 16.04
CA GLN A 829 -40.03 33.99 17.28
C GLN A 829 -40.66 32.59 17.12
N ASN A 830 -41.77 32.48 16.40
CA ASN A 830 -42.47 31.21 16.24
C ASN A 830 -41.85 30.37 15.11
N VAL A 831 -41.35 31.02 14.05
CA VAL A 831 -40.97 30.33 12.81
C VAL A 831 -39.45 30.14 12.68
N LEU A 832 -38.64 31.09 13.16
CA LEU A 832 -37.16 31.02 13.14
C LEU A 832 -36.55 30.80 14.53
N GLU A 833 -37.39 30.60 15.55
CA GLU A 833 -37.02 30.38 16.96
C GLU A 833 -36.03 31.42 17.54
N ARG A 834 -36.03 32.66 17.02
CA ARG A 834 -35.08 33.70 17.44
C ARG A 834 -35.69 35.08 17.52
N GLU A 835 -35.03 35.96 18.28
CA GLU A 835 -35.43 37.36 18.37
C GLU A 835 -35.23 38.10 17.03
N PRO A 836 -36.11 39.08 16.69
CA PRO A 836 -36.06 39.81 15.43
C PRO A 836 -34.76 40.60 15.25
N GLY A 837 -34.07 40.37 14.12
CA GLY A 837 -32.84 41.06 13.74
C GLY A 837 -33.09 42.36 12.95
N ALA A 838 -32.04 42.98 12.40
CA ALA A 838 -32.14 44.26 11.67
C ALA A 838 -33.12 44.23 10.47
N GLY A 839 -33.35 43.04 9.87
CA GLY A 839 -34.32 42.85 8.78
C GLY A 839 -35.79 42.98 9.21
N ALA A 840 -36.12 42.75 10.49
CA ALA A 840 -37.48 42.83 11.00
C ALA A 840 -38.04 44.27 10.96
N GLN A 841 -37.19 45.27 11.21
CA GLN A 841 -37.62 46.67 11.20
C GLN A 841 -38.10 47.12 9.80
N GLY A 842 -37.55 46.55 8.73
CA GLY A 842 -37.98 46.83 7.36
C GLY A 842 -39.42 46.40 7.10
N PHE A 843 -39.82 45.23 7.59
CA PHE A 843 -41.20 44.75 7.48
C PHE A 843 -42.18 45.57 8.34
N VAL A 844 -41.76 45.96 9.56
CA VAL A 844 -42.57 46.82 10.43
C VAL A 844 -42.80 48.19 9.80
N ASP A 845 -41.74 48.82 9.28
CA ASP A 845 -41.83 50.13 8.62
C ASP A 845 -42.73 50.07 7.38
N ALA A 846 -42.68 48.98 6.61
CA ALA A 846 -43.51 48.76 5.43
C ALA A 846 -44.99 48.54 5.76
N LEU A 847 -45.30 47.87 6.89
CA LEU A 847 -46.66 47.74 7.39
C LEU A 847 -47.21 49.07 7.92
N ASP A 848 -46.39 49.83 8.65
CA ASP A 848 -46.79 51.10 9.28
C ASP A 848 -47.02 52.22 8.25
N ASN A 849 -46.21 52.23 7.18
CA ASN A 849 -46.37 53.18 6.08
C ASN A 849 -47.38 52.71 5.02
N GLY A 850 -47.89 51.48 5.14
CA GLY A 850 -48.90 50.87 4.27
C GLY A 850 -48.39 50.46 2.89
N SER A 851 -47.07 50.36 2.69
CA SER A 851 -46.49 49.87 1.43
C SER A 851 -46.60 48.37 1.26
N LEU A 852 -46.74 47.61 2.36
CA LEU A 852 -47.07 46.20 2.35
C LEU A 852 -48.23 45.92 3.31
N THR A 853 -49.04 44.94 2.97
CA THR A 853 -50.07 44.34 3.82
C THR A 853 -49.49 43.16 4.60
N ARG A 854 -50.20 42.66 5.62
CA ARG A 854 -49.72 41.50 6.42
C ARG A 854 -49.54 40.23 5.60
N GLN A 855 -50.38 40.00 4.59
CA GLN A 855 -50.25 38.86 3.66
C GLN A 855 -49.01 38.98 2.77
N GLU A 856 -48.69 40.20 2.29
CA GLU A 856 -47.49 40.42 1.49
C GLU A 856 -46.22 40.31 2.33
N VAL A 857 -46.26 40.74 3.61
CA VAL A 857 -45.14 40.53 4.55
C VAL A 857 -44.94 39.06 4.86
N ALA A 858 -46.01 38.31 5.13
CA ALA A 858 -45.89 36.89 5.42
C ALA A 858 -45.39 36.08 4.22
N LEU A 859 -45.85 36.41 3.02
CA LEU A 859 -45.37 35.80 1.78
C LEU A 859 -43.90 36.14 1.51
N GLN A 860 -43.49 37.40 1.68
CA GLN A 860 -42.08 37.78 1.49
C GLN A 860 -41.18 37.17 2.57
N PHE A 861 -41.68 37.00 3.78
CA PHE A 861 -40.97 36.32 4.86
C PHE A 861 -40.81 34.83 4.58
N SER A 862 -41.87 34.17 4.08
CA SER A 862 -41.87 32.74 3.73
C SER A 862 -40.88 32.39 2.60
N GLU A 863 -40.53 33.37 1.78
CA GLU A 863 -39.59 33.22 0.66
C GLU A 863 -38.20 33.82 0.94
N THR A 864 -37.87 34.14 2.19
CA THR A 864 -36.49 34.51 2.55
C THR A 864 -35.58 33.29 2.48
N GLN A 865 -34.36 33.46 1.96
CA GLN A 865 -33.40 32.35 1.81
C GLN A 865 -33.14 31.59 3.12
N GLU A 866 -33.12 32.31 4.25
CA GLU A 866 -32.94 31.73 5.58
C GLU A 866 -34.07 30.75 5.92
N PHE A 867 -35.32 31.10 5.62
CA PHE A 867 -36.47 30.27 5.93
C PHE A 867 -36.69 29.15 4.91
N VAL A 868 -36.38 29.40 3.63
CA VAL A 868 -36.33 28.35 2.60
C VAL A 868 -35.35 27.24 2.99
N ASN A 869 -34.15 27.60 3.46
CA ASN A 869 -33.15 26.62 3.88
C ASN A 869 -33.58 25.87 5.17
N LEU A 870 -34.23 26.55 6.12
CA LEU A 870 -34.70 25.93 7.36
C LEU A 870 -35.76 24.85 7.12
N THR A 871 -36.66 25.08 6.16
CA THR A 871 -37.83 24.23 5.92
C THR A 871 -37.64 23.22 4.78
N ALA A 872 -36.53 23.27 4.04
CA ALA A 872 -36.30 22.44 2.86
C ALA A 872 -36.40 20.94 3.17
N SER A 873 -35.71 20.44 4.19
CA SER A 873 -35.73 19.02 4.55
C SER A 873 -37.12 18.54 4.98
N ALA A 874 -37.81 19.30 5.82
CA ALA A 874 -39.15 18.94 6.31
C ALA A 874 -40.24 19.06 5.23
N ALA A 875 -40.11 20.03 4.31
CA ALA A 875 -41.01 20.17 3.17
C ALA A 875 -40.79 19.04 2.17
N ASN A 876 -39.54 18.67 1.86
CA ASN A 876 -39.24 17.52 1.01
C ASN A 876 -39.81 16.23 1.60
N ALA A 877 -39.50 15.92 2.86
CA ALA A 877 -40.03 14.74 3.54
C ALA A 877 -41.58 14.68 3.56
N PHE A 878 -42.26 15.83 3.59
CA PHE A 878 -43.71 15.90 3.48
C PHE A 878 -44.23 15.67 2.05
N ILE A 879 -43.51 16.17 1.05
CA ILE A 879 -43.84 15.99 -0.37
C ILE A 879 -43.62 14.54 -0.79
N ASP A 880 -42.57 13.93 -0.27
CA ASP A 880 -42.20 12.55 -0.54
C ASP A 880 -43.22 11.56 0.05
N LYS A 881 -43.97 11.96 1.09
CA LYS A 881 -45.13 11.22 1.65
C LYS A 881 -46.43 11.32 0.80
N ALA A 882 -46.41 11.98 -0.37
CA ALA A 882 -47.59 12.28 -1.18
C ALA A 882 -47.45 11.86 -2.67
N SER A 883 -46.63 10.85 -2.96
CA SER A 883 -46.13 10.47 -4.30
C SER A 883 -47.18 9.81 -5.24
N ASN A 884 -46.75 9.53 -6.48
CA ASN A 884 -47.50 9.39 -7.74
C ASN A 884 -48.49 8.19 -7.85
N ALA A 885 -48.60 7.33 -6.85
CA ALA A 885 -49.54 6.19 -6.82
C ALA A 885 -51.02 6.60 -6.98
N ILE A 886 -51.35 7.87 -6.69
CA ILE A 886 -52.71 8.44 -6.81
C ILE A 886 -53.30 8.24 -8.21
N TRP A 887 -52.47 8.27 -9.26
CA TRP A 887 -52.96 8.25 -10.65
C TRP A 887 -53.11 6.85 -11.24
N ILE A 888 -52.50 5.81 -10.67
CA ILE A 888 -52.59 4.43 -11.16
C ILE A 888 -54.03 3.94 -11.16
N ASP A 889 -54.73 4.17 -10.05
CA ASP A 889 -56.12 3.78 -9.89
C ASP A 889 -57.03 4.56 -10.87
N ASP A 890 -56.74 5.84 -11.09
CA ASP A 890 -57.43 6.69 -12.05
C ASP A 890 -57.23 6.26 -13.50
N VAL A 891 -56.01 5.94 -13.92
CA VAL A 891 -55.69 5.46 -15.26
C VAL A 891 -56.30 4.08 -15.48
N TYR A 892 -56.16 3.17 -14.52
CA TYR A 892 -56.78 1.84 -14.58
C TYR A 892 -58.30 1.96 -14.77
N ARG A 893 -58.95 2.80 -13.97
CA ARG A 893 -60.37 3.12 -14.10
C ARG A 893 -60.74 3.71 -15.46
N LEU A 894 -59.91 4.57 -16.04
CA LEU A 894 -60.14 5.09 -17.39
C LEU A 894 -60.08 4.00 -18.45
N TYR A 895 -59.10 3.10 -18.39
CA TYR A 895 -59.04 1.95 -19.29
C TYR A 895 -60.29 1.06 -19.16
N GLN A 896 -60.75 0.79 -17.93
CA GLN A 896 -61.99 0.04 -17.71
C GLN A 896 -63.22 0.79 -18.27
N ALA A 897 -63.40 2.07 -17.94
CA ALA A 897 -64.55 2.87 -18.35
C ALA A 897 -64.60 3.10 -19.87
N THR A 898 -63.46 3.35 -20.50
CA THR A 898 -63.39 3.82 -21.89
C THR A 898 -63.00 2.73 -22.87
N LEU A 899 -62.30 1.68 -22.43
CA LEU A 899 -61.78 0.63 -23.31
C LEU A 899 -62.20 -0.79 -22.87
N ASP A 900 -62.85 -0.97 -21.71
CA ASP A 900 -63.41 -2.26 -21.27
C ASP A 900 -62.35 -3.39 -21.28
N ARG A 901 -61.18 -3.07 -20.72
CA ARG A 901 -60.03 -3.95 -20.51
C ARG A 901 -59.06 -3.33 -19.51
N ALA A 902 -58.20 -4.15 -18.93
CA ALA A 902 -57.02 -3.67 -18.21
C ALA A 902 -56.00 -3.02 -19.18
N PRO A 903 -55.19 -2.06 -18.69
CA PRO A 903 -54.06 -1.53 -19.46
C PRO A 903 -52.97 -2.59 -19.66
N ASP A 904 -52.15 -2.41 -20.70
CA ASP A 904 -50.79 -2.96 -20.69
C ASP A 904 -49.91 -2.07 -19.80
N GLU A 905 -48.83 -2.61 -19.26
CA GLU A 905 -47.98 -1.92 -18.28
C GLU A 905 -47.44 -0.58 -18.80
N ALA A 906 -46.90 -0.57 -20.03
CA ALA A 906 -46.40 0.66 -20.66
C ALA A 906 -47.50 1.74 -20.80
N GLY A 907 -48.73 1.33 -21.14
CA GLY A 907 -49.88 2.23 -21.16
C GLY A 907 -50.28 2.74 -19.78
N LEU A 908 -50.23 1.89 -18.75
CA LEU A 908 -50.52 2.30 -17.37
C LEU A 908 -49.48 3.31 -16.87
N LYS A 909 -48.18 2.96 -16.96
CA LYS A 909 -47.06 3.80 -16.53
C LYS A 909 -47.08 5.15 -17.27
N GLY A 910 -47.15 5.13 -18.60
CA GLY A 910 -47.08 6.36 -19.41
C GLY A 910 -48.26 7.32 -19.22
N TRP A 911 -49.48 6.83 -18.97
CA TRP A 911 -50.61 7.72 -18.70
C TRP A 911 -50.61 8.26 -17.26
N ALA A 912 -50.13 7.47 -16.30
CA ALA A 912 -49.97 7.91 -14.91
C ALA A 912 -48.88 8.98 -14.80
N GLU A 913 -47.76 8.79 -15.51
CA GLU A 913 -46.69 9.78 -15.65
C GLU A 913 -47.19 11.09 -16.28
N ILE A 914 -48.01 11.03 -17.34
CA ILE A 914 -48.62 12.24 -17.95
C ILE A 914 -49.44 13.03 -16.92
N LEU A 915 -50.19 12.34 -16.06
CA LEU A 915 -50.98 12.96 -14.98
C LEU A 915 -50.09 13.52 -13.86
N GLY A 916 -49.06 12.76 -13.46
CA GLY A 916 -48.02 13.19 -12.51
C GLY A 916 -47.28 14.44 -12.97
N ASN A 917 -47.04 14.57 -14.28
CA ASN A 917 -46.42 15.73 -14.93
C ASN A 917 -47.35 16.96 -15.07
N GLY A 918 -48.48 16.97 -14.36
CA GLY A 918 -49.38 18.12 -14.26
C GLY A 918 -50.36 18.27 -15.43
N GLN A 919 -50.51 17.26 -16.31
CA GLN A 919 -51.59 17.29 -17.28
C GLN A 919 -52.93 17.04 -16.58
N SER A 920 -53.90 17.92 -16.79
CA SER A 920 -55.22 17.76 -16.16
C SER A 920 -55.87 16.41 -16.50
N PHE A 921 -56.49 15.78 -15.50
CA PHE A 921 -57.27 14.54 -15.67
C PHE A 921 -58.29 14.66 -16.80
N GLN A 922 -58.95 15.82 -16.93
CA GLN A 922 -59.89 16.09 -18.01
C GLN A 922 -59.25 16.03 -19.42
N SER A 923 -58.00 16.46 -19.58
CA SER A 923 -57.28 16.36 -20.85
C SER A 923 -56.90 14.91 -21.18
N VAL A 924 -56.56 14.11 -20.17
CA VAL A 924 -56.28 12.68 -20.37
C VAL A 924 -57.57 11.94 -20.75
N VAL A 925 -58.68 12.17 -20.04
CA VAL A 925 -60.02 11.68 -20.42
C VAL A 925 -60.35 12.04 -21.86
N SER A 926 -60.07 13.29 -22.28
CA SER A 926 -60.27 13.74 -23.65
C SER A 926 -59.43 12.96 -24.66
N GLY A 927 -58.22 12.53 -24.30
CA GLY A 927 -57.40 11.63 -25.10
C GLY A 927 -58.06 10.27 -25.31
N PHE A 928 -58.54 9.66 -24.22
CA PHE A 928 -59.25 8.36 -24.28
C PHE A 928 -60.54 8.43 -25.08
N THR A 929 -61.38 9.46 -24.85
CA THR A 929 -62.67 9.59 -25.55
C THR A 929 -62.51 9.96 -27.02
N ASN A 930 -61.43 10.65 -27.41
CA ASN A 930 -61.13 10.92 -28.81
C ASN A 930 -60.36 9.79 -29.52
N SER A 931 -59.95 8.75 -28.78
CA SER A 931 -59.25 7.60 -29.36
C SER A 931 -60.12 6.86 -30.39
N SER A 932 -59.48 6.26 -31.38
CA SER A 932 -60.17 5.45 -32.39
C SER A 932 -60.89 4.24 -31.78
N GLU A 933 -60.33 3.67 -30.71
CA GLU A 933 -60.90 2.56 -29.95
C GLU A 933 -62.22 2.96 -29.27
N PHE A 934 -62.22 4.07 -28.53
CA PHE A 934 -63.43 4.60 -27.89
C PHE A 934 -64.50 4.99 -28.91
N GLN A 935 -64.13 5.70 -29.97
CA GLN A 935 -65.09 6.13 -31.00
C GLN A 935 -65.72 4.95 -31.75
N THR A 936 -64.99 3.86 -31.94
CA THR A 936 -65.52 2.63 -32.54
C THR A 936 -66.53 1.95 -31.63
N ARG A 937 -66.23 1.87 -30.32
CA ARG A 937 -67.08 1.18 -29.34
C ARG A 937 -68.30 2.01 -28.93
N TYR A 938 -68.11 3.30 -28.69
CA TYR A 938 -69.13 4.18 -28.08
C TYR A 938 -69.63 5.28 -29.01
N GLY A 939 -68.89 5.69 -30.05
CA GLY A 939 -69.18 6.90 -30.84
C GLY A 939 -70.52 6.89 -31.61
N THR A 940 -71.13 5.72 -31.86
CA THR A 940 -72.43 5.60 -32.55
C THR A 940 -73.60 5.17 -31.65
N THR A 941 -73.33 4.93 -30.37
CA THR A 941 -74.36 4.55 -29.38
C THR A 941 -75.31 5.73 -29.12
N THR A 942 -76.56 5.45 -28.76
CA THR A 942 -77.43 6.46 -28.13
C THR A 942 -76.95 6.73 -26.69
N ASP A 943 -77.34 7.85 -26.08
CA ASP A 943 -76.91 8.17 -24.71
C ASP A 943 -77.40 7.12 -23.68
N GLU A 944 -78.57 6.52 -23.92
CA GLU A 944 -79.08 5.41 -23.09
C GLU A 944 -78.21 4.14 -23.23
N GLU A 945 -77.80 3.81 -24.46
CA GLU A 945 -76.90 2.69 -24.73
C GLU A 945 -75.50 2.96 -24.17
N PHE A 946 -75.00 4.18 -24.27
CA PHE A 946 -73.70 4.61 -23.73
C PHE A 946 -73.63 4.40 -22.21
N VAL A 947 -74.57 4.96 -21.45
CA VAL A 947 -74.63 4.81 -19.99
C VAL A 947 -74.84 3.34 -19.61
N THR A 948 -75.70 2.61 -20.33
CA THR A 948 -75.93 1.19 -20.04
C THR A 948 -74.68 0.33 -20.26
N LEU A 949 -73.87 0.64 -21.27
CA LEU A 949 -72.61 -0.06 -21.53
C LEU A 949 -71.55 0.24 -20.47
N LEU A 950 -71.42 1.48 -20.00
CA LEU A 950 -70.49 1.82 -18.90
C LEU A 950 -70.75 0.99 -17.63
N TYR A 951 -72.02 0.84 -17.24
CA TYR A 951 -72.40 0.01 -16.10
C TYR A 951 -72.17 -1.48 -16.33
N ASN A 952 -72.49 -1.99 -17.53
CA ASN A 952 -72.31 -3.41 -17.83
C ASN A 952 -70.85 -3.83 -17.93
N ASN A 953 -70.00 -2.96 -18.50
CA ASN A 953 -68.61 -3.28 -18.80
C ASN A 953 -67.73 -3.31 -17.54
N VAL A 954 -68.10 -2.57 -16.49
CA VAL A 954 -67.20 -2.39 -15.34
C VAL A 954 -67.84 -2.74 -13.99
N LEU A 955 -69.17 -2.62 -13.86
CA LEU A 955 -69.88 -2.99 -12.64
C LEU A 955 -70.61 -4.34 -12.76
N ASP A 956 -70.46 -5.03 -13.89
CA ASP A 956 -71.11 -6.31 -14.21
C ASP A 956 -72.63 -6.33 -13.97
N ARG A 957 -73.29 -5.17 -14.10
CA ARG A 957 -74.73 -5.00 -13.88
C ARG A 957 -75.32 -3.93 -14.77
N ALA A 958 -76.61 -4.05 -15.06
CA ALA A 958 -77.35 -2.96 -15.71
C ALA A 958 -77.66 -1.82 -14.71
N PRO A 959 -77.74 -0.56 -15.17
CA PRO A 959 -78.16 0.55 -14.32
C PRO A 959 -79.66 0.44 -13.99
N SER A 960 -80.03 0.79 -12.76
CA SER A 960 -81.42 0.96 -12.37
C SER A 960 -82.08 2.08 -13.18
N ASN A 961 -83.42 2.10 -13.23
CA ASN A 961 -84.14 3.14 -13.97
C ASN A 961 -83.86 4.56 -13.45
N ALA A 962 -83.54 4.71 -12.15
CA ALA A 962 -83.22 6.00 -11.56
C ALA A 962 -81.80 6.47 -11.91
N GLU A 963 -80.81 5.56 -11.83
CA GLU A 963 -79.41 5.84 -12.22
C GLU A 963 -79.31 6.21 -13.70
N ARG A 964 -79.94 5.41 -14.56
CA ARG A 964 -79.99 5.66 -16.01
C ARG A 964 -80.62 7.00 -16.33
N GLN A 965 -81.79 7.30 -15.76
CA GLN A 965 -82.47 8.56 -16.03
C GLN A 965 -81.68 9.76 -15.48
N GLY A 966 -80.99 9.61 -14.34
CA GLY A 966 -80.13 10.65 -13.78
C GLY A 966 -79.00 11.07 -14.73
N TRP A 967 -78.32 10.11 -15.34
CA TRP A 967 -77.27 10.41 -16.34
C TRP A 967 -77.84 11.02 -17.62
N ILE A 968 -78.99 10.52 -18.11
CA ILE A 968 -79.64 11.06 -19.31
C ILE A 968 -80.11 12.51 -19.08
N ASP A 969 -80.69 12.82 -17.92
CA ASP A 969 -81.12 14.18 -17.58
C ASP A 969 -79.93 15.16 -17.52
N LEU A 970 -78.74 14.70 -17.12
CA LEU A 970 -77.50 15.49 -17.12
C LEU A 970 -76.97 15.73 -18.55
N ILE A 971 -76.98 14.69 -19.40
CA ILE A 971 -76.58 14.80 -20.81
C ILE A 971 -77.53 15.73 -21.57
N ASP A 972 -78.85 15.57 -21.39
CA ASP A 972 -79.88 16.48 -21.95
C ASP A 972 -79.74 17.92 -21.41
N GLY A 973 -79.18 18.06 -20.21
CA GLY A 973 -78.82 19.33 -19.56
C GLY A 973 -77.55 20.00 -20.12
N GLY A 974 -76.83 19.34 -21.04
CA GLY A 974 -75.64 19.87 -21.72
C GLY A 974 -74.31 19.23 -21.32
N LEU A 975 -74.31 18.18 -20.48
CA LEU A 975 -73.11 17.45 -20.09
C LEU A 975 -72.56 16.63 -21.28
N SER A 976 -71.27 16.75 -21.57
CA SER A 976 -70.62 16.00 -22.64
C SER A 976 -70.41 14.53 -22.23
N ARG A 977 -70.19 13.64 -23.21
CA ARG A 977 -69.81 12.25 -22.91
C ARG A 977 -68.46 12.14 -22.21
N GLU A 978 -67.53 13.08 -22.44
CA GLU A 978 -66.28 13.14 -21.69
C GLU A 978 -66.54 13.43 -20.21
N GLU A 979 -67.40 14.40 -19.93
CA GLU A 979 -67.79 14.75 -18.55
C GLU A 979 -68.57 13.62 -17.86
N VAL A 980 -69.32 12.80 -18.62
CA VAL A 980 -69.95 11.58 -18.11
C VAL A 980 -68.90 10.51 -17.77
N VAL A 981 -67.89 10.30 -18.62
CA VAL A 981 -66.78 9.37 -18.32
C VAL A 981 -66.05 9.80 -17.05
N THR A 982 -65.67 11.09 -16.96
CA THR A 982 -65.05 11.68 -15.76
C THR A 982 -65.91 11.46 -14.51
N GLY A 983 -67.21 11.79 -14.57
CA GLY A 983 -68.10 11.64 -13.42
C GLY A 983 -68.39 10.20 -13.03
N PHE A 984 -68.39 9.28 -14.01
CA PHE A 984 -68.64 7.86 -13.77
C PHE A 984 -67.42 7.14 -13.18
N SER A 985 -66.23 7.37 -13.75
CA SER A 985 -64.99 6.78 -13.26
C SER A 985 -64.67 7.24 -11.84
N GLN A 986 -64.99 8.49 -11.49
CA GLN A 986 -64.78 9.04 -10.15
C GLN A 986 -65.90 8.73 -9.15
N SER A 987 -66.86 7.88 -9.50
CA SER A 987 -67.96 7.54 -8.59
C SER A 987 -67.54 6.51 -7.54
N ASN A 988 -67.99 6.68 -6.29
CA ASN A 988 -67.67 5.74 -5.20
C ASN A 988 -68.02 4.28 -5.52
N GLU A 989 -69.06 4.04 -6.31
CA GLU A 989 -69.42 2.67 -6.71
C GLU A 989 -68.38 2.07 -7.65
N PHE A 990 -67.87 2.87 -8.59
CA PHE A 990 -66.88 2.46 -9.57
C PHE A 990 -65.51 2.22 -8.93
N ILE A 991 -65.06 3.19 -8.11
CA ILE A 991 -63.81 3.07 -7.33
C ILE A 991 -63.82 1.77 -6.52
N ASN A 992 -64.87 1.52 -5.73
CA ASN A 992 -64.96 0.30 -4.92
C ASN A 992 -65.12 -0.99 -5.75
N GLY A 993 -65.72 -0.89 -6.94
CA GLY A 993 -65.93 -2.03 -7.84
C GLY A 993 -64.64 -2.50 -8.51
N THR A 994 -63.74 -1.57 -8.87
CA THR A 994 -62.50 -1.89 -9.60
C THR A 994 -61.30 -2.10 -8.70
N TYR A 995 -61.35 -1.65 -7.43
CA TYR A 995 -60.20 -1.69 -6.53
C TYR A 995 -59.60 -3.10 -6.30
N PRO A 996 -60.37 -4.19 -6.07
CA PRO A 996 -59.79 -5.54 -5.92
C PRO A 996 -59.10 -6.07 -7.19
N ASP A 997 -59.63 -5.71 -8.37
CA ASP A 997 -59.08 -6.11 -9.65
C ASP A 997 -57.79 -5.32 -9.98
N LEU A 998 -57.70 -4.07 -9.55
CA LEU A 998 -56.47 -3.26 -9.60
C LEU A 998 -55.37 -3.89 -8.75
N ILE A 999 -55.64 -4.20 -7.48
CA ILE A 999 -54.66 -4.84 -6.58
C ILE A 999 -54.14 -6.14 -7.18
N SER A 1000 -55.06 -6.97 -7.70
CA SER A 1000 -54.71 -8.24 -8.34
C SER A 1000 -53.91 -8.01 -9.62
N TYR A 1001 -54.23 -6.98 -10.39
CA TYR A 1001 -53.52 -6.63 -11.61
C TYR A 1001 -52.07 -6.21 -11.30
N VAL A 1002 -51.85 -5.25 -10.39
CA VAL A 1002 -50.52 -4.73 -10.05
C VAL A 1002 -49.63 -5.85 -9.51
N ARG A 1003 -50.11 -6.66 -8.56
CA ARG A 1003 -49.33 -7.80 -8.03
C ARG A 1003 -48.97 -8.86 -9.06
N ASN A 1004 -49.78 -9.00 -10.13
CA ASN A 1004 -49.48 -9.95 -11.21
C ASN A 1004 -48.44 -9.42 -12.20
N LEU A 1005 -48.14 -8.11 -12.18
CA LEU A 1005 -46.99 -7.56 -12.92
C LEU A 1005 -45.67 -8.01 -12.29
N GLY A 1006 -45.67 -8.25 -10.97
CA GLY A 1006 -44.48 -8.61 -10.20
C GLY A 1006 -44.11 -7.49 -9.23
N VAL A 1007 -43.06 -7.72 -8.44
CA VAL A 1007 -42.40 -6.63 -7.72
C VAL A 1007 -41.56 -5.88 -8.74
N GLN A 1008 -41.77 -4.58 -8.84
CA GLN A 1008 -41.03 -3.66 -9.67
C GLN A 1008 -39.71 -3.33 -8.96
N ASP A 1009 -39.79 -2.64 -7.82
CA ASP A 1009 -38.58 -2.17 -7.13
C ASP A 1009 -38.32 -2.93 -5.84
N GLN A 1010 -37.03 -3.09 -5.52
CA GLN A 1010 -36.57 -3.64 -4.25
C GLN A 1010 -35.68 -2.62 -3.54
N LEU A 1011 -36.09 -2.23 -2.33
CA LEU A 1011 -35.42 -1.23 -1.51
C LEU A 1011 -34.91 -1.88 -0.22
N GLU A 1012 -33.61 -1.77 0.03
CA GLU A 1012 -32.93 -2.31 1.20
C GLU A 1012 -32.02 -1.23 1.83
N GLY A 1013 -32.44 -0.67 2.97
CA GLY A 1013 -31.67 0.38 3.64
C GLY A 1013 -30.32 -0.11 4.17
N GLY A 1014 -30.32 -1.22 4.91
CA GLY A 1014 -29.14 -1.69 5.65
C GLY A 1014 -29.05 -1.05 7.05
N SER A 1015 -27.87 -0.88 7.62
CA SER A 1015 -27.68 -0.32 8.97
C SER A 1015 -27.90 1.19 8.99
N GLY A 1016 -28.65 1.71 9.96
CA GLY A 1016 -28.85 3.16 10.16
C GLY A 1016 -30.31 3.61 10.16
N ASP A 1017 -30.54 4.92 10.25
CA ASP A 1017 -31.88 5.50 10.23
C ASP A 1017 -32.29 5.85 8.78
N ASN A 1018 -32.99 4.92 8.13
CA ASN A 1018 -33.26 4.89 6.70
C ASN A 1018 -34.68 5.37 6.33
N ALA A 1019 -34.84 6.00 5.17
CA ALA A 1019 -36.12 6.32 4.54
C ALA A 1019 -36.29 5.54 3.24
N LEU A 1020 -37.29 4.67 3.17
CA LEU A 1020 -37.61 3.84 2.01
C LEU A 1020 -38.95 4.29 1.44
N VAL A 1021 -38.96 4.76 0.20
CA VAL A 1021 -40.15 5.31 -0.46
C VAL A 1021 -40.55 4.42 -1.62
N GLY A 1022 -41.79 3.91 -1.55
CA GLY A 1022 -42.40 3.15 -2.63
C GLY A 1022 -42.49 3.95 -3.93
N GLY A 1023 -42.56 3.21 -5.03
CA GLY A 1023 -42.86 3.67 -6.36
C GLY A 1023 -44.34 3.51 -6.69
N MET A 1024 -44.62 3.50 -7.99
CA MET A 1024 -45.95 3.56 -8.54
C MET A 1024 -46.64 2.18 -8.59
N LEU A 1025 -45.89 1.09 -8.74
CA LEU A 1025 -46.43 -0.28 -8.79
C LEU A 1025 -46.11 -1.02 -7.49
N SER A 1026 -45.83 -2.33 -7.57
CA SER A 1026 -45.59 -3.13 -6.37
C SER A 1026 -44.13 -3.09 -6.01
N ASP A 1027 -43.84 -2.70 -4.78
CA ASP A 1027 -42.47 -2.65 -4.29
C ASP A 1027 -42.20 -3.69 -3.22
N ARG A 1028 -40.91 -3.95 -3.00
CA ARG A 1028 -40.44 -4.78 -1.91
C ARG A 1028 -39.49 -4.00 -1.03
N PHE A 1029 -39.90 -3.79 0.20
CA PHE A 1029 -39.05 -3.28 1.27
C PHE A 1029 -38.41 -4.46 2.00
N VAL A 1030 -37.08 -4.50 2.07
CA VAL A 1030 -36.31 -5.60 2.65
C VAL A 1030 -35.64 -5.17 3.95
N PHE A 1031 -35.75 -6.02 4.97
CA PHE A 1031 -35.15 -5.84 6.29
C PHE A 1031 -34.47 -7.15 6.72
N SER A 1032 -33.21 -7.08 7.14
CA SER A 1032 -32.40 -8.23 7.57
C SER A 1032 -32.19 -8.22 9.08
N GLU A 1033 -32.00 -9.39 9.69
CA GLU A 1033 -31.62 -9.48 11.12
C GLU A 1033 -30.22 -8.90 11.42
N GLN A 1034 -29.42 -8.69 10.38
CA GLN A 1034 -28.07 -8.14 10.49
C GLN A 1034 -28.07 -6.61 10.48
N ASP A 1035 -29.18 -5.97 10.09
CA ASP A 1035 -29.34 -4.52 10.08
C ASP A 1035 -29.51 -3.97 11.50
N ASP A 1036 -29.33 -2.67 11.67
CA ASP A 1036 -29.70 -1.94 12.88
C ASP A 1036 -30.33 -0.57 12.55
N GLY A 1037 -30.89 0.09 13.57
CA GLY A 1037 -31.51 1.41 13.38
C GLY A 1037 -33.00 1.35 13.03
N THR A 1038 -33.49 2.45 12.44
CA THR A 1038 -34.91 2.68 12.16
C THR A 1038 -35.14 2.85 10.67
N HIS A 1039 -36.05 2.07 10.09
CA HIS A 1039 -36.46 2.22 8.69
C HIS A 1039 -37.86 2.81 8.61
N GLU A 1040 -37.99 4.00 8.04
CA GLU A 1040 -39.27 4.59 7.70
C GLU A 1040 -39.70 4.13 6.31
N VAL A 1041 -40.78 3.36 6.24
CA VAL A 1041 -41.46 3.03 4.97
C VAL A 1041 -42.48 4.13 4.69
N LEU A 1042 -42.32 4.79 3.55
CA LEU A 1042 -43.17 5.85 3.02
C LEU A 1042 -43.82 5.35 1.74
N ASP A 1043 -45.05 5.81 1.47
CA ASP A 1043 -45.87 5.37 0.33
C ASP A 1043 -46.01 3.84 0.28
N MET A 1044 -46.74 3.31 1.28
CA MET A 1044 -47.03 1.87 1.37
C MET A 1044 -48.43 1.60 0.82
N GLU A 1045 -48.51 0.87 -0.27
CA GLU A 1045 -49.74 0.39 -0.86
C GLU A 1045 -50.07 -1.04 -0.43
N VAL A 1046 -51.34 -1.38 -0.62
CA VAL A 1046 -51.85 -2.74 -0.34
C VAL A 1046 -51.26 -3.79 -1.28
N TRP A 1047 -50.60 -3.40 -2.37
CA TRP A 1047 -49.96 -4.33 -3.30
C TRP A 1047 -48.50 -4.62 -2.97
N ASP A 1048 -47.85 -3.84 -2.10
CA ASP A 1048 -46.43 -4.00 -1.78
C ASP A 1048 -46.13 -5.15 -0.83
N VAL A 1049 -44.84 -5.45 -0.74
CA VAL A 1049 -44.29 -6.55 0.03
C VAL A 1049 -43.27 -6.04 1.06
N LEU A 1050 -43.44 -6.48 2.30
CA LEU A 1050 -42.48 -6.33 3.39
C LEU A 1050 -41.74 -7.66 3.56
N SER A 1051 -40.43 -7.67 3.33
CA SER A 1051 -39.57 -8.85 3.46
C SER A 1051 -38.72 -8.79 4.72
N PHE A 1052 -38.78 -9.82 5.56
CA PHE A 1052 -38.04 -9.91 6.82
C PHE A 1052 -37.09 -11.11 6.82
N GLU A 1053 -35.83 -10.89 6.46
CA GLU A 1053 -34.85 -11.95 6.21
C GLU A 1053 -34.01 -12.27 7.46
N GLY A 1054 -33.69 -13.55 7.68
CA GLY A 1054 -32.82 -13.99 8.78
C GLY A 1054 -33.48 -14.10 10.16
N PHE A 1055 -34.53 -13.32 10.46
CA PHE A 1055 -35.19 -13.27 11.78
C PHE A 1055 -35.75 -14.60 12.34
N GLY A 1056 -35.82 -15.66 11.53
CA GLY A 1056 -36.26 -17.00 11.95
C GLY A 1056 -37.79 -17.18 12.03
N TYR A 1057 -38.57 -16.30 11.37
CA TYR A 1057 -40.02 -16.43 11.28
C TYR A 1057 -40.45 -17.62 10.40
N THR A 1058 -41.63 -18.18 10.68
CA THR A 1058 -42.16 -19.33 9.92
C THR A 1058 -43.55 -19.08 9.35
N SER A 1059 -44.15 -17.93 9.68
CA SER A 1059 -45.46 -17.50 9.20
C SER A 1059 -45.61 -15.98 9.28
N ALA A 1060 -46.45 -15.40 8.43
CA ALA A 1060 -46.80 -13.97 8.48
C ALA A 1060 -47.42 -13.55 9.82
N ALA A 1061 -48.02 -14.50 10.54
CA ALA A 1061 -48.54 -14.29 11.89
C ALA A 1061 -47.43 -14.05 12.93
N ASP A 1062 -46.24 -14.63 12.74
CA ASP A 1062 -45.08 -14.41 13.61
C ASP A 1062 -44.60 -12.97 13.48
N VAL A 1063 -44.47 -12.47 12.24
CA VAL A 1063 -44.09 -11.09 11.92
C VAL A 1063 -45.11 -10.09 12.47
N ARG A 1064 -46.41 -10.27 12.19
CA ARG A 1064 -47.45 -9.39 12.74
C ARG A 1064 -47.53 -9.43 14.27
N GLY A 1065 -47.08 -10.51 14.90
CA GLY A 1065 -46.94 -10.58 16.35
C GLY A 1065 -45.96 -9.55 16.92
N ARG A 1066 -45.08 -8.99 16.07
CA ARG A 1066 -44.10 -7.94 16.40
C ARG A 1066 -44.54 -6.55 15.94
N MET A 1067 -45.65 -6.44 15.20
CA MET A 1067 -46.20 -5.17 14.75
C MET A 1067 -47.18 -4.58 15.78
N SER A 1068 -47.15 -3.27 15.95
CA SER A 1068 -48.07 -2.53 16.80
C SER A 1068 -48.54 -1.24 16.11
N GLN A 1069 -49.82 -0.91 16.25
CA GLN A 1069 -50.32 0.39 15.78
C GLN A 1069 -49.89 1.47 16.77
N VAL A 1070 -49.23 2.51 16.27
CA VAL A 1070 -48.85 3.72 17.01
C VAL A 1070 -49.40 4.92 16.24
N ASP A 1071 -50.40 5.59 16.80
CA ASP A 1071 -51.15 6.67 16.12
C ASP A 1071 -51.65 6.26 14.72
N GLU A 1072 -51.16 6.91 13.66
CA GLU A 1072 -51.55 6.63 12.25
C GLU A 1072 -50.60 5.61 11.58
N ASP A 1073 -49.58 5.11 12.28
CA ASP A 1073 -48.50 4.30 11.74
C ASP A 1073 -48.50 2.87 12.32
N VAL A 1074 -47.85 1.94 11.59
CA VAL A 1074 -47.54 0.60 12.10
C VAL A 1074 -46.05 0.50 12.41
N VAL A 1075 -45.71 0.12 13.64
CA VAL A 1075 -44.33 -0.08 14.07
C VAL A 1075 -44.05 -1.56 14.29
N PHE A 1076 -43.07 -2.09 13.57
CA PHE A 1076 -42.43 -3.38 13.85
C PHE A 1076 -41.12 -3.13 14.61
N ALA A 1077 -40.84 -3.97 15.62
CA ALA A 1077 -39.55 -3.94 16.30
C ALA A 1077 -39.14 -5.35 16.76
N ASP A 1078 -38.00 -5.86 16.27
CA ASP A 1078 -37.39 -7.09 16.74
C ASP A 1078 -35.88 -7.10 16.47
N GLN A 1079 -35.13 -7.81 17.31
CA GLN A 1079 -33.68 -8.06 17.17
C GLN A 1079 -32.75 -6.84 16.95
N GLY A 1080 -33.23 -5.60 17.10
CA GLY A 1080 -32.42 -4.38 16.91
C GLY A 1080 -32.93 -3.49 15.78
N VAL A 1081 -33.74 -4.05 14.88
CA VAL A 1081 -34.36 -3.37 13.75
C VAL A 1081 -35.73 -2.82 14.15
N THR A 1082 -35.97 -1.55 13.83
CA THR A 1082 -37.29 -0.90 13.95
C THR A 1082 -37.78 -0.51 12.57
N VAL A 1083 -38.99 -0.90 12.19
CA VAL A 1083 -39.62 -0.47 10.92
C VAL A 1083 -40.88 0.32 11.23
N VAL A 1084 -40.96 1.55 10.73
CA VAL A 1084 -42.09 2.46 10.87
C VAL A 1084 -42.78 2.60 9.53
N ILE A 1085 -43.94 1.96 9.38
CA ILE A 1085 -44.75 2.03 8.17
C ILE A 1085 -45.74 3.18 8.34
N ASN A 1086 -45.47 4.28 7.64
CA ASN A 1086 -46.20 5.53 7.81
C ASN A 1086 -47.64 5.42 7.27
N ASN A 1087 -48.57 6.13 7.92
CA ASN A 1087 -49.97 6.31 7.48
C ASN A 1087 -50.73 5.01 7.17
N THR A 1088 -50.31 3.89 7.77
CA THR A 1088 -50.85 2.57 7.50
C THR A 1088 -51.60 2.04 8.72
N LEU A 1089 -52.78 1.45 8.48
CA LEU A 1089 -53.49 0.71 9.51
C LEU A 1089 -52.99 -0.73 9.54
N ALA A 1090 -52.74 -1.29 10.72
CA ALA A 1090 -52.32 -2.69 10.89
C ALA A 1090 -53.31 -3.71 10.30
N ALA A 1091 -54.57 -3.31 10.08
CA ALA A 1091 -55.57 -4.13 9.40
C ALA A 1091 -55.38 -4.22 7.87
N ASN A 1092 -54.61 -3.30 7.28
CA ASN A 1092 -54.31 -3.26 5.85
C ASN A 1092 -53.11 -4.13 5.49
N ILE A 1093 -52.27 -4.52 6.46
CA ILE A 1093 -51.12 -5.43 6.25
C ILE A 1093 -51.61 -6.88 6.27
N SER A 1094 -51.81 -7.47 5.10
CA SER A 1094 -52.31 -8.84 4.93
C SER A 1094 -51.18 -9.90 4.86
N ASP A 1095 -51.52 -11.19 4.98
CA ASP A 1095 -50.54 -12.30 4.97
C ASP A 1095 -49.68 -12.32 3.69
N ASP A 1096 -50.28 -11.94 2.58
CA ASP A 1096 -49.70 -11.91 1.24
C ASP A 1096 -48.80 -10.69 0.98
N MET A 1097 -48.77 -9.71 1.89
CA MET A 1097 -47.84 -8.58 1.86
C MET A 1097 -46.56 -8.88 2.66
N ILE A 1098 -46.44 -10.04 3.29
CA ILE A 1098 -45.30 -10.37 4.16
C ILE A 1098 -44.53 -11.58 3.61
N SER A 1099 -43.23 -11.39 3.36
CA SER A 1099 -42.26 -12.47 3.12
C SER A 1099 -41.24 -12.56 4.25
N PHE A 1100 -40.67 -13.75 4.47
CA PHE A 1100 -39.69 -14.07 5.52
C PHE A 1100 -38.92 -15.34 5.18
#